data_AF-A0A507EIL9-F1
#
_entry.id   AF-A0A507EIL9-F1
#
_cell.length_a   1.000
_cell.length_b   1.000
_cell.length_c   1.000
_cell.angle_alpha   90.00
_cell.angle_beta   90.00
_cell.angle_gamma   90.00
#
_symmetry.space_group_name_H-M   'P 1'
#
loop_
_entity.id
_entity.type
_entity.pdbx_description
1 polymer ?
#
loop_
_entity_poly.entity_id
_entity_poly.type
_entity_poly.pdbx_seq_one_letter_code
_entity_poly.pdbx_strand_id
1 'polypeptide(L)'
;MTSLPTSEPTNRAFWVQYQTNQPVQIRTHQFIHKTGLWVQTLFNVADIIGAVQALPASPFAAVYAADITLHAVVDGPALKVNLPLTSLSTGTLIIKSKSDIDPPARRPSDQILVDHSLNLQNTEHVLNFLQHKIDALAPYNPEKPYHATFSDNCLEFRLDRRQTTYSLDDTDNIKVLVSVSGSGKTRQLLELLHGQFGFYFVVSRQLEDFGSGDLAKCYAYSADHPKRADYFIQLLYFVRGFVCSYLLDLGYNTPAKILLAQLHPMVFFGRDLFSELYDSLAARTFVNIGQSTERIKQLFDFVAIDEIQQSLEGEQIFPLSGKHRPFFSPLVYFSKHMGRFPKFIVCGTGINFDLLTELLISGAMKAEQFTAYDVISDLKPLDKGEAESYIRQMLSEHDIDKGKIDEVVDLVCPNPLFLGRGRFIAFILDSVLRGDTIDLAIGKFVGTLSKPESPLFPLRFYLEDLRLKRNSFLKVLEGEMFGSIVRRGLIQYLMTGRAKLLVKGQMGSDTVRYGLGFCDVSDGLIETVELKELAIVECLRHLVLVSELVPDICIQMAMCPHPQMVGYVLEYLVGYALVAGLDKDKAKMLKSTHGNLARYLKSSEEDQILFPDHCCGPDVVYKYQGTVYIVQVKFVDEITKQERLNACHTTDPERFYWNKKSGSVMQAHLKKHKAILKELKMFKCKRIVFLHTSTTPTTGMKGVEIVNQALRPDFFDDDVWGMLNTLRQGFQERKSDRVLSEQE
;
A
#
# COMPACT_ATOMS: atom_id res chain seq x y z
N MET A 1 39.11 54.26 19.65
CA MET A 1 39.82 53.03 20.04
C MET A 1 39.02 51.86 19.50
N THR A 2 39.68 51.16 18.59
CA THR A 2 39.29 50.01 17.76
C THR A 2 38.37 48.97 18.41
N SER A 3 37.18 48.78 17.86
CA SER A 3 36.42 47.54 17.94
C SER A 3 36.77 46.65 16.73
N LEU A 4 37.42 45.52 17.01
CA LEU A 4 37.63 44.42 16.06
C LEU A 4 36.51 43.37 16.26
N PRO A 5 36.25 42.51 15.25
CA PRO A 5 34.96 41.88 15.01
C PRO A 5 34.77 40.57 15.78
N THR A 6 33.57 40.34 16.31
CA THR A 6 33.11 39.00 16.72
C THR A 6 32.65 38.23 15.48
N SER A 7 33.58 37.51 14.85
CA SER A 7 33.29 36.52 13.83
C SER A 7 32.47 35.36 14.40
N GLU A 8 31.46 34.90 13.66
CA GLU A 8 30.76 33.63 13.92
C GLU A 8 31.77 32.46 14.01
N PRO A 9 31.57 31.48 14.94
CA PRO A 9 32.50 30.37 15.10
C PRO A 9 32.41 29.43 13.88
N THR A 10 33.50 29.37 13.13
CA THR A 10 33.70 28.40 12.04
C THR A 10 34.12 27.04 12.62
N ASN A 11 33.41 25.98 12.24
CA ASN A 11 33.81 24.60 12.55
C ASN A 11 35.23 24.33 12.02
N ARG A 12 36.18 23.97 12.90
CA ARG A 12 37.49 23.45 12.49
C ARG A 12 37.57 21.95 12.74
N ALA A 13 37.81 21.19 11.68
CA ALA A 13 38.06 19.74 11.74
C ALA A 13 39.55 19.46 12.00
N PHE A 14 39.85 18.49 12.86
CA PHE A 14 41.20 17.97 13.10
C PHE A 14 41.23 16.44 12.95
N TRP A 15 42.38 15.89 12.53
CA TRP A 15 42.58 14.49 12.16
C TRP A 15 43.59 13.82 13.10
N VAL A 16 43.29 12.62 13.61
CA VAL A 16 44.22 11.81 14.43
C VAL A 16 44.19 10.36 13.93
N GLN A 17 45.36 9.73 13.81
CA GLN A 17 45.55 8.38 13.26
C GLN A 17 46.05 7.39 14.33
N TYR A 18 45.38 6.24 14.45
CA TYR A 18 45.91 5.03 15.09
C TYR A 18 45.62 3.81 14.19
N GLN A 19 46.36 2.72 14.42
CA GLN A 19 46.66 1.51 13.61
C GLN A 19 45.60 0.84 12.69
N THR A 20 44.37 1.35 12.54
CA THR A 20 43.45 0.93 11.47
C THR A 20 42.81 2.15 10.80
N ASN A 21 43.14 2.39 9.53
CA ASN A 21 42.78 3.57 8.73
C ASN A 21 41.27 3.84 8.57
N GLN A 22 40.59 4.45 9.56
CA GLN A 22 39.35 5.22 9.33
C GLN A 22 39.29 6.50 10.18
N PRO A 23 38.85 7.64 9.60
CA PRO A 23 38.77 8.93 10.29
C PRO A 23 37.52 9.07 11.17
N VAL A 24 37.64 9.79 12.29
CA VAL A 24 36.51 10.15 13.18
C VAL A 24 36.46 11.66 13.36
N GLN A 25 35.29 12.27 13.11
CA GLN A 25 35.03 13.70 13.29
C GLN A 25 34.63 13.99 14.75
N ILE A 26 35.30 14.93 15.41
CA ILE A 26 34.96 15.37 16.77
C ILE A 26 34.26 16.73 16.71
N ARG A 27 33.05 16.83 17.27
CA ARG A 27 32.30 18.11 17.39
C ARG A 27 32.71 18.83 18.67
N THR A 28 33.16 20.07 18.54
CA THR A 28 33.63 20.91 19.66
C THR A 28 32.54 21.81 20.25
N HIS A 29 31.34 21.78 19.66
CA HIS A 29 30.19 22.60 20.05
C HIS A 29 28.90 21.79 20.03
N GLN A 30 28.06 22.02 21.02
CA GLN A 30 26.73 21.40 21.14
C GLN A 30 25.66 22.49 21.25
N PHE A 31 24.60 22.38 20.45
CA PHE A 31 23.44 23.26 20.54
C PHE A 31 22.50 22.77 21.63
N ILE A 32 22.18 23.63 22.61
CA ILE A 32 21.25 23.28 23.69
C ILE A 32 19.87 23.81 23.34
N HIS A 33 19.00 22.92 22.88
CA HIS A 33 17.64 23.26 22.41
C HIS A 33 16.76 23.96 23.47
N LYS A 34 17.05 23.76 24.75
CA LYS A 34 16.28 24.34 25.86
C LYS A 34 16.60 25.82 26.11
N THR A 35 17.77 26.28 25.69
CA THR A 35 18.27 27.66 25.94
C THR A 35 18.58 28.43 24.66
N GLY A 36 18.55 27.76 23.49
CA GLY A 36 18.78 28.39 22.18
C GLY A 36 20.23 28.80 21.93
N LEU A 37 21.17 28.32 22.74
CA LEU A 37 22.58 28.71 22.70
C LEU A 37 23.48 27.57 22.23
N TRP A 38 24.49 27.93 21.44
CA TRP A 38 25.62 27.06 21.15
C TRP A 38 26.61 27.11 22.31
N VAL A 39 26.86 25.97 22.93
CA VAL A 39 27.83 25.85 24.03
C VAL A 39 29.06 25.13 23.51
N GLN A 40 30.21 25.80 23.59
CA GLN A 40 31.51 25.22 23.31
C GLN A 40 31.91 24.34 24.49
N THR A 41 32.04 23.04 24.26
CA THR A 41 32.23 22.04 25.34
C THR A 41 33.70 21.78 25.70
N LEU A 42 34.65 22.43 25.01
CA LEU A 42 36.09 22.26 25.20
C LEU A 42 36.78 23.63 25.07
N PHE A 43 37.19 24.23 26.20
CA PHE A 43 37.75 25.59 26.23
C PHE A 43 39.29 25.66 26.26
N ASN A 44 40.02 24.59 26.58
CA ASN A 44 41.49 24.58 26.57
C ASN A 44 42.02 23.18 26.21
N VAL A 45 42.49 23.00 24.98
CA VAL A 45 43.47 21.95 24.65
C VAL A 45 44.55 22.62 23.84
N ALA A 46 45.63 23.03 24.50
CA ALA A 46 46.84 23.53 23.83
C ALA A 46 47.75 22.39 23.38
N ASP A 47 47.57 21.16 23.89
CA ASP A 47 48.44 20.03 23.57
C ASP A 47 47.63 18.81 23.16
N ILE A 48 47.73 18.46 21.88
CA ILE A 48 47.41 17.13 21.36
C ILE A 48 48.51 16.19 21.84
N ILE A 49 48.14 15.05 22.43
CA ILE A 49 49.10 13.98 22.71
C ILE A 49 49.59 13.41 21.38
N GLY A 50 50.71 13.91 20.88
CA GLY A 50 51.51 13.28 19.84
C GLY A 50 52.48 12.29 20.49
N ALA A 51 52.24 10.99 20.33
CA ALA A 51 53.25 10.00 20.65
C ALA A 51 54.39 10.11 19.63
N VAL A 52 55.53 10.70 20.02
CA VAL A 52 56.76 10.65 19.23
C VAL A 52 57.57 9.45 19.70
N GLN A 53 57.72 8.44 18.82
CA GLN A 53 58.76 7.44 18.98
C GLN A 53 60.08 8.08 18.54
N ALA A 54 60.87 8.60 19.50
CA ALA A 54 62.22 9.04 19.22
C ALA A 54 63.13 7.82 19.05
N LEU A 55 63.87 7.76 17.94
CA LEU A 55 64.95 6.79 17.73
C LEU A 55 66.02 6.92 18.82
N PRO A 56 66.75 5.83 19.16
CA PRO A 56 67.76 5.87 20.21
C PRO A 56 68.85 6.89 19.85
N ALA A 57 69.18 7.80 20.78
CA ALA A 57 70.23 8.82 20.71
C ALA A 57 69.91 10.19 20.04
N SER A 58 68.66 10.69 20.14
CA SER A 58 68.39 12.12 19.88
C SER A 58 68.59 12.99 21.13
N PRO A 59 69.35 14.11 21.08
CA PRO A 59 69.55 15.03 22.21
C PRO A 59 68.27 15.76 22.66
N PHE A 60 67.19 15.68 21.87
CA PHE A 60 65.92 16.35 22.16
C PHE A 60 65.03 15.61 23.17
N ALA A 61 65.39 14.40 23.60
CA ALA A 61 64.61 13.62 24.55
C ALA A 61 64.68 14.18 26.00
N ALA A 62 65.75 14.90 26.36
CA ALA A 62 66.00 15.31 27.74
C ALA A 62 65.34 16.65 28.14
N VAL A 63 64.96 17.50 27.18
CA VAL A 63 64.52 18.89 27.46
C VAL A 63 63.04 18.98 27.85
N TYR A 64 62.21 17.99 27.48
CA TYR A 64 60.75 18.05 27.69
C TYR A 64 60.21 17.12 28.80
N ALA A 65 61.08 16.35 29.46
CA ALA A 65 60.65 15.40 30.49
C ALA A 65 60.44 16.03 31.89
N ALA A 66 60.93 17.26 32.12
CA ALA A 66 60.96 17.88 33.44
C ALA A 66 59.63 18.57 33.85
N ASP A 67 58.77 18.95 32.90
CA ASP A 67 57.59 19.79 33.17
C ASP A 67 56.23 19.11 32.89
N ILE A 68 56.17 17.78 32.88
CA ILE A 68 54.91 17.06 32.69
C ILE A 68 54.38 16.55 34.03
N THR A 69 53.24 17.08 34.47
CA THR A 69 52.50 16.61 35.64
C THR A 69 51.21 15.90 35.21
N LEU A 70 50.99 14.70 35.74
CA LEU A 70 49.83 13.86 35.46
C LEU A 70 48.67 14.22 36.41
N HIS A 71 47.50 14.54 35.85
CA HIS A 71 46.24 14.52 36.58
C HIS A 71 45.52 13.19 36.32
N ALA A 72 45.54 12.29 37.30
CA ALA A 72 44.69 11.10 37.29
C ALA A 72 43.84 11.08 38.56
N VAL A 73 42.58 10.66 38.42
CA VAL A 73 41.71 10.25 39.53
C VAL A 73 41.57 8.74 39.44
N VAL A 74 42.03 8.00 40.46
CA VAL A 74 41.86 6.55 40.60
C VAL A 74 41.62 6.24 42.08
N ASP A 75 40.63 5.39 42.38
CA ASP A 75 40.42 4.82 43.71
C ASP A 75 41.46 3.72 44.01
N GLY A 76 42.34 4.04 44.95
CA GLY A 76 43.55 3.36 45.46
C GLY A 76 44.35 4.41 46.26
N PRO A 77 45.36 4.10 47.11
CA PRO A 77 45.99 5.14 47.94
C PRO A 77 46.51 6.26 47.05
N ALA A 78 45.94 7.46 47.24
CA ALA A 78 46.05 8.56 46.29
C ALA A 78 47.52 8.91 46.00
N LEU A 79 47.90 8.88 44.73
CA LEU A 79 49.14 9.52 44.31
C LEU A 79 48.98 11.04 44.44
N LYS A 80 49.98 11.71 45.01
CA LYS A 80 49.96 13.16 45.19
C LYS A 80 49.79 13.86 43.84
N VAL A 81 48.86 14.81 43.79
CA VAL A 81 48.70 15.76 42.68
C VAL A 81 50.05 16.42 42.39
N ASN A 82 50.45 16.48 41.12
CA ASN A 82 51.73 17.00 40.62
C ASN A 82 52.96 16.13 40.89
N LEU A 83 52.82 14.80 40.77
CA LEU A 83 53.97 13.90 40.80
C LEU A 83 54.77 13.97 39.48
N PRO A 84 56.10 14.19 39.50
CA PRO A 84 56.93 14.18 38.29
C PRO A 84 57.02 12.78 37.68
N LEU A 85 56.92 12.66 36.35
CA LEU A 85 57.01 11.37 35.63
C LEU A 85 58.28 10.55 35.92
N THR A 86 59.37 11.21 36.32
CA THR A 86 60.65 10.60 36.70
C THR A 86 60.60 9.79 38.01
N SER A 87 59.53 9.92 38.80
CA SER A 87 59.36 9.23 40.09
C SER A 87 58.61 7.89 39.99
N LEU A 88 58.18 7.49 38.79
CA LEU A 88 57.58 6.18 38.53
C LEU A 88 58.69 5.16 38.19
N SER A 89 58.96 4.20 39.07
CA SER A 89 59.93 3.13 38.79
C SER A 89 59.40 2.18 37.72
N THR A 90 60.22 1.96 36.68
CA THR A 90 60.17 0.97 35.58
C THR A 90 58.99 -0.01 35.59
N GLY A 91 57.80 0.48 35.25
CA GLY A 91 56.60 -0.29 35.00
C GLY A 91 55.76 0.39 33.93
N THR A 92 55.17 -0.39 33.03
CA THR A 92 54.41 0.08 31.86
C THR A 92 53.20 0.94 32.28
N LEU A 93 53.15 2.21 31.87
CA LEU A 93 52.00 3.09 32.05
C LEU A 93 50.89 2.68 31.05
N ILE A 94 49.78 2.14 31.56
CA ILE A 94 48.60 1.79 30.73
C ILE A 94 47.59 2.92 30.87
N ILE A 95 47.36 3.67 29.79
CA ILE A 95 46.31 4.69 29.71
C ILE A 95 45.04 3.99 29.23
N LYS A 96 44.01 4.00 30.07
CA LYS A 96 42.68 3.43 29.82
C LYS A 96 41.70 4.56 29.48
N SER A 97 40.81 4.34 28.52
CA SER A 97 39.75 5.30 28.23
C SER A 97 38.77 5.38 29.41
N LYS A 98 37.99 6.46 29.56
CA LYS A 98 36.97 6.56 30.63
C LYS A 98 35.97 5.38 30.59
N SER A 99 35.73 4.82 29.40
CA SER A 99 34.97 3.59 29.15
C SER A 99 35.64 2.30 29.64
N ASP A 100 36.94 2.32 29.93
CA ASP A 100 37.72 1.21 30.47
C ASP A 100 37.93 1.31 32.00
N ILE A 101 37.58 2.45 32.61
CA ILE A 101 37.78 2.75 34.04
C ILE A 101 36.44 2.72 34.78
N ASP A 102 35.39 3.31 34.21
CA ASP A 102 34.04 3.13 34.71
C ASP A 102 33.31 2.17 33.75
N PRO A 103 32.91 0.96 34.16
CA PRO A 103 31.88 0.27 33.41
C PRO A 103 30.72 1.26 33.28
N PRO A 104 30.16 1.49 32.08
CA PRO A 104 28.97 2.33 31.96
C PRO A 104 27.99 1.84 33.02
N ALA A 105 27.37 2.76 33.78
CA ALA A 105 26.39 2.41 34.81
C ALA A 105 25.56 1.24 34.29
N ARG A 106 25.80 0.05 34.88
CA ARG A 106 25.49 -1.22 34.21
C ARG A 106 24.01 -1.20 33.89
N ARG A 107 23.65 -1.57 32.65
CA ARG A 107 22.23 -1.68 32.32
C ARG A 107 21.64 -2.68 33.32
N PRO A 108 20.47 -2.43 33.93
CA PRO A 108 19.81 -3.42 34.79
C PRO A 108 19.69 -4.80 34.12
N SER A 109 19.64 -4.82 32.78
CA SER A 109 19.64 -6.02 31.96
C SER A 109 20.91 -6.87 32.01
N ASP A 110 22.04 -6.34 32.47
CA ASP A 110 23.36 -7.00 32.53
C ASP A 110 23.70 -7.54 33.92
N GLN A 111 22.93 -7.16 34.94
CA GLN A 111 23.10 -7.66 36.31
C GLN A 111 22.97 -9.19 36.34
N ILE A 112 22.01 -9.74 35.59
CA ILE A 112 21.82 -11.19 35.43
C ILE A 112 23.08 -11.92 34.89
N LEU A 113 23.78 -11.32 33.93
CA LEU A 113 24.96 -11.95 33.30
C LEU A 113 26.09 -12.09 34.33
N VAL A 114 26.17 -11.12 35.24
CA VAL A 114 27.14 -11.10 36.33
C VAL A 114 26.70 -12.04 37.45
N ASP A 115 25.44 -11.93 37.89
CA ASP A 115 24.87 -12.71 39.00
C ASP A 115 24.94 -14.23 38.72
N HIS A 116 24.78 -14.62 37.46
CA HIS A 116 24.78 -16.02 37.02
C HIS A 116 26.03 -16.42 36.26
N SER A 117 27.06 -15.57 36.21
CA SER A 117 28.33 -15.82 35.50
C SER A 117 28.15 -16.28 34.04
N LEU A 118 27.18 -15.70 33.34
CA LEU A 118 26.84 -16.08 31.96
C LEU A 118 27.78 -15.42 30.96
N ASN A 119 28.55 -16.25 30.26
CA ASN A 119 29.34 -15.85 29.10
C ASN A 119 28.56 -16.07 27.79
N LEU A 120 28.05 -15.00 27.18
CA LEU A 120 27.26 -15.07 25.93
C LEU A 120 28.06 -15.49 24.68
N GLN A 121 29.37 -15.71 24.79
CA GLN A 121 30.15 -16.41 23.76
C GLN A 121 29.96 -17.94 23.79
N ASN A 122 29.29 -18.46 24.83
CA ASN A 122 28.81 -19.84 24.91
C ASN A 122 27.30 -19.87 24.61
N THR A 123 26.91 -20.69 23.63
CA THR A 123 25.51 -20.86 23.21
C THR A 123 24.59 -21.34 24.33
N GLU A 124 25.05 -22.22 25.23
CA GLU A 124 24.24 -22.67 26.37
C GLU A 124 23.92 -21.51 27.32
N HIS A 125 24.89 -20.63 27.54
CA HIS A 125 24.67 -19.43 28.34
C HIS A 125 23.75 -18.42 27.66
N VAL A 126 23.73 -18.38 26.32
CA VAL A 126 22.73 -17.60 25.56
C VAL A 126 21.33 -18.15 25.79
N LEU A 127 21.15 -19.47 25.75
CA LEU A 127 19.86 -20.11 26.04
C LEU A 127 19.40 -19.84 27.48
N ASN A 128 20.29 -19.98 28.46
CA ASN A 128 20.00 -19.67 29.87
C ASN A 128 19.66 -18.19 30.07
N PHE A 129 20.37 -17.29 29.37
CA PHE A 129 20.07 -15.87 29.38
C PHE A 129 18.68 -15.58 28.81
N LEU A 130 18.34 -16.18 27.66
CA LEU A 130 17.01 -16.02 27.07
C LEU A 130 15.90 -16.59 27.95
N GLN A 131 16.12 -17.77 28.56
CA GLN A 131 15.16 -18.37 29.48
C GLN A 131 14.88 -17.43 30.66
N HIS A 132 15.92 -16.95 31.34
CA HIS A 132 15.73 -16.02 32.44
C HIS A 132 15.09 -14.70 31.99
N LYS A 133 15.39 -14.23 30.77
CA LYS A 133 14.71 -13.06 30.22
C LYS A 133 13.23 -13.31 29.99
N ILE A 134 12.83 -14.48 29.51
CA ILE A 134 11.41 -14.85 29.43
C ILE A 134 10.82 -14.84 30.84
N ASP A 135 11.43 -15.55 31.80
CA ASP A 135 10.94 -15.65 33.18
C ASP A 135 10.77 -14.27 33.85
N ALA A 136 11.63 -13.31 33.53
CA ALA A 136 11.55 -11.95 34.06
C ALA A 136 10.55 -11.05 33.29
N LEU A 137 10.53 -11.14 31.95
CA LEU A 137 9.75 -10.22 31.11
C LEU A 137 8.30 -10.65 30.98
N ALA A 138 8.07 -11.95 30.85
CA ALA A 138 6.78 -12.61 30.71
C ALA A 138 6.86 -13.95 31.48
N PRO A 139 6.69 -13.95 32.81
CA PRO A 139 6.71 -15.19 33.59
C PRO A 139 5.52 -16.08 33.22
N TYR A 140 5.76 -17.37 33.00
CA TYR A 140 4.68 -18.33 32.79
C TYR A 140 4.00 -18.70 34.10
N ASN A 141 2.68 -18.59 34.14
CA ASN A 141 1.86 -19.05 35.25
C ASN A 141 0.91 -20.17 34.76
N PRO A 142 1.04 -21.42 35.24
CA PRO A 142 0.13 -22.50 34.86
C PRO A 142 -1.36 -22.22 35.18
N GLU A 143 -1.65 -21.44 36.22
CA GLU A 143 -3.02 -21.04 36.57
C GLU A 143 -3.58 -19.93 35.67
N LYS A 144 -2.68 -19.18 35.02
CA LYS A 144 -2.98 -18.11 34.08
C LYS A 144 -2.04 -18.23 32.88
N PRO A 145 -2.19 -19.29 32.06
CA PRO A 145 -1.29 -19.53 30.94
C PRO A 145 -1.39 -18.37 29.94
N TYR A 146 -0.34 -18.16 29.13
CA TYR A 146 -0.41 -17.18 28.06
C TYR A 146 -1.63 -17.40 27.18
N HIS A 147 -2.30 -16.31 26.83
CA HIS A 147 -3.57 -16.39 26.15
C HIS A 147 -3.77 -15.16 25.28
N ALA A 148 -4.17 -15.41 24.05
CA ALA A 148 -4.82 -14.45 23.19
C ALA A 148 -5.93 -15.18 22.43
N THR A 149 -6.86 -14.41 21.89
CA THR A 149 -7.89 -14.89 20.97
C THR A 149 -7.72 -14.17 19.65
N PHE A 150 -8.10 -14.81 18.56
CA PHE A 150 -8.26 -14.12 17.30
C PHE A 150 -9.27 -13.00 17.48
N SER A 151 -8.99 -11.86 16.88
CA SER A 151 -9.88 -10.72 16.90
C SER A 151 -11.19 -11.08 16.22
N ASP A 152 -12.30 -10.64 16.81
CA ASP A 152 -13.64 -10.84 16.24
C ASP A 152 -13.90 -9.83 15.12
N ASN A 153 -13.14 -9.99 14.02
CA ASN A 153 -13.15 -9.13 12.85
C ASN A 153 -13.00 -9.95 11.58
N CYS A 154 -13.35 -9.37 10.45
CA CYS A 154 -13.32 -10.07 9.15
C CYS A 154 -11.93 -10.58 8.71
N LEU A 155 -10.83 -10.09 9.29
CA LEU A 155 -9.46 -10.51 8.96
C LEU A 155 -9.05 -11.81 9.68
N GLU A 156 -9.50 -12.01 10.91
CA GLU A 156 -9.04 -13.11 11.78
C GLU A 156 -10.17 -14.09 12.16
N PHE A 157 -11.42 -13.72 11.92
CA PHE A 157 -12.57 -14.56 12.22
C PHE A 157 -12.53 -15.89 11.45
N ARG A 158 -12.69 -17.01 12.16
CA ARG A 158 -12.77 -18.37 11.59
C ARG A 158 -11.65 -18.75 10.62
N LEU A 159 -10.40 -18.46 10.96
CA LEU A 159 -9.24 -18.94 10.20
C LEU A 159 -9.19 -20.48 10.09
N ASP A 160 -9.89 -21.21 10.97
CA ASP A 160 -10.08 -22.66 10.89
C ASP A 160 -10.88 -23.12 9.67
N ARG A 161 -11.77 -22.26 9.12
CA ARG A 161 -12.54 -22.53 7.90
C ARG A 161 -11.84 -21.99 6.67
N ARG A 162 -10.56 -22.31 6.55
CA ARG A 162 -9.66 -21.96 5.44
C ARG A 162 -10.40 -21.85 4.10
N GLN A 163 -10.37 -20.68 3.48
CA GLN A 163 -10.97 -20.42 2.17
C GLN A 163 -9.92 -20.41 1.05
N THR A 164 -8.64 -20.18 1.38
CA THR A 164 -7.55 -20.22 0.40
C THR A 164 -7.36 -21.61 -0.20
N THR A 165 -7.31 -21.65 -1.53
CA THR A 165 -7.07 -22.84 -2.35
C THR A 165 -5.58 -23.12 -2.56
N TYR A 166 -4.72 -22.11 -2.40
CA TYR A 166 -3.27 -22.28 -2.57
C TYR A 166 -2.72 -23.24 -1.52
N SER A 167 -1.96 -24.24 -1.95
CA SER A 167 -1.29 -25.20 -1.07
C SER A 167 0.22 -24.99 -1.15
N LEU A 168 0.88 -25.02 0.01
CA LEU A 168 2.33 -24.89 0.10
C LEU A 168 2.99 -26.03 -0.68
N ASP A 169 3.84 -25.67 -1.63
CA ASP A 169 4.68 -26.58 -2.41
C ASP A 169 6.12 -26.56 -1.87
N ASP A 170 6.97 -27.50 -2.30
CA ASP A 170 8.37 -27.59 -1.88
C ASP A 170 9.35 -27.07 -2.97
N THR A 171 8.87 -26.22 -3.89
CA THR A 171 9.72 -25.64 -4.94
C THR A 171 10.68 -24.62 -4.31
N ASP A 172 11.97 -24.69 -4.65
CA ASP A 172 13.02 -23.79 -4.13
C ASP A 172 12.98 -22.37 -4.77
N ASN A 173 11.82 -21.74 -4.72
CA ASN A 173 11.53 -20.41 -5.25
C ASN A 173 10.90 -19.52 -4.18
N ILE A 174 11.08 -18.21 -4.35
CA ILE A 174 10.32 -17.25 -3.54
C ILE A 174 8.90 -17.18 -4.08
N LYS A 175 7.91 -17.37 -3.22
CA LYS A 175 6.51 -17.22 -3.60
C LYS A 175 6.07 -15.80 -3.33
N VAL A 176 5.53 -15.13 -4.33
CA VAL A 176 5.14 -13.72 -4.28
C VAL A 176 3.62 -13.62 -4.30
N LEU A 177 3.04 -13.21 -3.18
CA LEU A 177 1.61 -12.93 -3.05
C LEU A 177 1.36 -11.42 -3.24
N VAL A 178 1.00 -11.04 -4.46
CA VAL A 178 0.73 -9.65 -4.86
C VAL A 178 -0.70 -9.45 -5.38
N SER A 179 -1.42 -8.48 -4.85
CA SER A 179 -2.82 -8.17 -5.21
C SER A 179 -3.22 -6.84 -4.57
N VAL A 180 -4.33 -6.25 -5.00
CA VAL A 180 -4.75 -4.91 -4.58
C VAL A 180 -5.00 -4.81 -3.07
N SER A 181 -4.90 -3.61 -2.50
CA SER A 181 -5.13 -3.44 -1.06
C SER A 181 -6.56 -3.84 -0.72
N GLY A 182 -6.73 -4.68 0.31
CA GLY A 182 -8.03 -5.17 0.74
C GLY A 182 -8.58 -6.38 -0.03
N SER A 183 -7.78 -7.02 -0.89
CA SER A 183 -8.18 -8.24 -1.60
C SER A 183 -8.13 -9.53 -0.78
N GLY A 184 -7.53 -9.53 0.42
CA GLY A 184 -7.43 -10.71 1.29
C GLY A 184 -6.05 -11.37 1.36
N LYS A 185 -4.98 -10.73 0.90
CA LYS A 185 -3.61 -11.30 0.96
C LYS A 185 -3.17 -11.71 2.36
N THR A 186 -3.25 -10.77 3.32
CA THR A 186 -2.89 -11.05 4.72
C THR A 186 -3.76 -12.17 5.29
N ARG A 187 -5.08 -12.15 5.00
CA ARG A 187 -6.01 -13.23 5.38
C ARG A 187 -5.52 -14.59 4.87
N GLN A 188 -5.15 -14.69 3.58
CA GLN A 188 -4.62 -15.92 2.99
C GLN A 188 -3.34 -16.41 3.69
N LEU A 189 -2.41 -15.52 4.06
CA LEU A 189 -1.23 -15.90 4.85
C LEU A 189 -1.62 -16.46 6.23
N LEU A 190 -2.55 -15.79 6.92
CA LEU A 190 -3.03 -16.23 8.22
C LEU A 190 -3.73 -17.58 8.15
N GLU A 191 -4.51 -17.84 7.11
CA GLU A 191 -5.18 -19.14 6.91
C GLU A 191 -4.16 -20.28 6.70
N LEU A 192 -3.07 -20.03 5.98
CA LEU A 192 -1.98 -20.99 5.82
C LEU A 192 -1.28 -21.25 7.16
N LEU A 193 -0.96 -20.19 7.91
CA LEU A 193 -0.30 -20.28 9.22
C LEU A 193 -1.20 -20.85 10.33
N HIS A 194 -2.52 -20.75 10.18
CA HIS A 194 -3.47 -21.38 11.08
C HIS A 194 -3.48 -22.91 10.90
N GLY A 195 -3.23 -23.39 9.67
CA GLY A 195 -3.17 -24.81 9.34
C GLY A 195 -1.79 -25.45 9.46
N GLN A 196 -0.71 -24.68 9.37
CA GLN A 196 0.66 -25.17 9.36
C GLN A 196 1.58 -24.29 10.21
N PHE A 197 2.47 -24.93 10.98
CA PHE A 197 3.47 -24.19 11.75
C PHE A 197 4.39 -23.40 10.82
N GLY A 198 4.61 -22.13 11.14
CA GLY A 198 5.44 -21.24 10.35
C GLY A 198 5.82 -19.99 11.11
N PHE A 199 6.81 -19.27 10.59
CA PHE A 199 7.17 -17.95 11.09
C PHE A 199 6.36 -16.87 10.38
N TYR A 200 5.72 -16.00 11.16
CA TYR A 200 5.04 -14.81 10.65
C TYR A 200 5.84 -13.55 10.99
N PHE A 201 6.28 -12.87 9.94
CA PHE A 201 6.97 -11.59 10.04
C PHE A 201 6.17 -10.49 9.35
N VAL A 202 6.29 -9.27 9.88
CA VAL A 202 5.77 -8.06 9.25
C VAL A 202 6.89 -7.05 9.18
N VAL A 203 7.13 -6.48 7.99
CA VAL A 203 8.22 -5.49 7.81
C VAL A 203 7.88 -4.18 8.53
N SER A 204 6.61 -3.79 8.52
CA SER A 204 6.12 -2.53 9.09
C SER A 204 4.78 -2.73 9.75
N ARG A 205 4.70 -2.46 11.06
CA ARG A 205 3.46 -2.58 11.81
C ARG A 205 2.52 -1.43 11.44
N GLN A 206 1.38 -1.76 10.84
CA GLN A 206 0.32 -0.78 10.55
C GLN A 206 -0.68 -0.62 11.71
N LEU A 207 -0.75 -1.62 12.61
CA LEU A 207 -1.58 -1.64 13.81
C LEU A 207 -0.70 -1.87 15.04
N GLU A 208 -1.09 -1.32 16.19
CA GLU A 208 -0.25 -1.32 17.41
C GLU A 208 0.07 -2.73 17.94
N ASP A 209 -0.83 -3.71 17.76
CA ASP A 209 -0.62 -5.12 18.14
C ASP A 209 -1.02 -6.10 17.02
N PHE A 210 -0.39 -5.96 15.86
CA PHE A 210 -0.52 -6.91 14.74
C PHE A 210 0.86 -7.24 14.17
N GLY A 211 1.40 -8.38 14.61
CA GLY A 211 2.76 -8.83 14.38
C GLY A 211 3.78 -8.23 15.35
N SER A 212 4.92 -8.91 15.51
CA SER A 212 6.06 -8.39 16.26
C SER A 212 6.88 -7.37 15.45
N GLY A 213 7.51 -6.42 16.13
CA GLY A 213 8.44 -5.44 15.53
C GLY A 213 9.88 -5.92 15.42
N ASP A 214 10.17 -7.20 15.62
CA ASP A 214 11.51 -7.77 15.59
C ASP A 214 12.20 -7.70 14.22
N LEU A 215 11.46 -7.90 13.11
CA LEU A 215 12.02 -7.73 11.76
C LEU A 215 12.42 -6.27 11.48
N ALA A 216 11.63 -5.30 11.94
CA ALA A 216 11.98 -3.87 11.83
C ALA A 216 13.23 -3.53 12.65
N LYS A 217 13.39 -4.11 13.85
CA LYS A 217 14.64 -3.99 14.62
C LYS A 217 15.80 -4.68 13.91
N CYS A 218 15.58 -5.85 13.30
CA CYS A 218 16.59 -6.54 12.52
C CYS A 218 17.12 -5.65 11.38
N TYR A 219 16.23 -4.96 10.68
CA TYR A 219 16.61 -3.95 9.70
C TYR A 219 17.46 -2.84 10.33
N ALA A 220 17.00 -2.22 11.43
CA ALA A 220 17.70 -1.11 12.08
C ALA A 220 19.12 -1.49 12.56
N TYR A 221 19.27 -2.60 13.28
CA TYR A 221 20.58 -3.08 13.74
C TYR A 221 21.52 -3.44 12.59
N SER A 222 20.96 -4.03 11.53
CA SER A 222 21.72 -4.30 10.32
C SER A 222 22.16 -2.98 9.69
N ALA A 223 21.32 -1.95 9.64
CA ALA A 223 21.66 -0.66 9.04
C ALA A 223 22.80 0.03 9.80
N ASP A 224 22.81 -0.10 11.13
CA ASP A 224 23.90 0.40 11.98
C ASP A 224 25.19 -0.42 11.82
N HIS A 225 25.10 -1.72 11.47
CA HIS A 225 26.27 -2.56 11.22
C HIS A 225 26.11 -3.42 9.94
N PRO A 226 26.21 -2.81 8.74
CA PRO A 226 25.84 -3.48 7.49
C PRO A 226 26.62 -4.76 7.20
N LYS A 227 27.87 -4.86 7.66
CA LYS A 227 28.72 -6.05 7.51
C LYS A 227 28.27 -7.26 8.35
N ARG A 228 27.33 -7.07 9.28
CA ARG A 228 26.80 -8.10 10.19
C ARG A 228 25.33 -8.41 9.93
N ALA A 229 24.80 -8.01 8.76
CA ALA A 229 23.40 -8.27 8.41
C ALA A 229 23.06 -9.77 8.46
N ASP A 230 23.99 -10.63 8.04
CA ASP A 230 23.90 -12.09 8.14
C ASP A 230 23.63 -12.56 9.58
N TYR A 231 24.42 -12.04 10.52
CA TYR A 231 24.33 -12.37 11.93
C TYR A 231 22.99 -11.93 12.52
N PHE A 232 22.52 -10.72 12.19
CA PHE A 232 21.23 -10.22 12.69
C PHE A 232 20.04 -10.98 12.11
N ILE A 233 20.09 -11.35 10.83
CA ILE A 233 19.06 -12.18 10.21
C ILE A 233 19.05 -13.58 10.86
N GLN A 234 20.22 -14.20 11.10
CA GLN A 234 20.27 -15.47 11.84
C GLN A 234 19.75 -15.33 13.26
N LEU A 235 20.06 -14.22 13.94
CA LEU A 235 19.58 -13.94 15.29
C LEU A 235 18.06 -13.79 15.33
N LEU A 236 17.44 -13.20 14.30
CA LEU A 236 15.99 -13.08 14.18
C LEU A 236 15.31 -14.45 14.20
N TYR A 237 15.76 -15.37 13.34
CA TYR A 237 15.23 -16.73 13.30
C TYR A 237 15.54 -17.51 14.58
N PHE A 238 16.72 -17.30 15.17
CA PHE A 238 17.10 -17.95 16.42
C PHE A 238 16.17 -17.56 17.57
N VAL A 239 15.90 -16.26 17.76
CA VAL A 239 14.99 -15.78 18.81
C VAL A 239 13.57 -16.28 18.57
N ARG A 240 13.09 -16.23 17.32
CA ARG A 240 11.77 -16.76 16.94
C ARG A 240 11.64 -18.25 17.25
N GLY A 241 12.62 -19.04 16.81
CA GLY A 241 12.66 -20.46 17.08
C GLY A 241 12.70 -20.75 18.58
N PHE A 242 13.48 -19.98 19.35
CA PHE A 242 13.62 -20.19 20.79
C PHE A 242 12.29 -20.00 21.51
N VAL A 243 11.62 -18.87 21.26
CA VAL A 243 10.31 -18.58 21.86
C VAL A 243 9.26 -19.60 21.42
N CYS A 244 9.25 -19.99 20.13
CA CYS A 244 8.30 -21.00 19.65
C CYS A 244 8.58 -22.38 20.25
N SER A 245 9.84 -22.79 20.38
CA SER A 245 10.22 -24.04 21.07
C SER A 245 9.78 -24.02 22.52
N TYR A 246 10.02 -22.91 23.23
CA TYR A 246 9.57 -22.72 24.60
C TYR A 246 8.04 -22.86 24.73
N LEU A 247 7.27 -22.28 23.81
CA LEU A 247 5.82 -22.46 23.79
C LEU A 247 5.39 -23.92 23.50
N LEU A 248 6.07 -24.62 22.61
CA LEU A 248 5.81 -26.05 22.37
C LEU A 248 6.08 -26.88 23.64
N ASP A 249 7.17 -26.58 24.36
CA ASP A 249 7.51 -27.25 25.62
C ASP A 249 6.47 -26.98 26.72
N LEU A 250 5.81 -25.81 26.69
CA LEU A 250 4.67 -25.47 27.55
C LEU A 250 3.32 -26.06 27.09
N GLY A 251 3.28 -26.79 25.97
CA GLY A 251 2.08 -27.47 25.47
C GLY A 251 1.24 -26.69 24.46
N TYR A 252 1.76 -25.61 23.88
CA TYR A 252 1.09 -24.88 22.78
C TYR A 252 1.27 -25.60 21.43
N ASN A 253 0.80 -26.84 21.34
CA ASN A 253 1.13 -27.80 20.27
C ASN A 253 0.28 -27.69 19.00
N THR A 254 -0.31 -26.53 18.72
CA THR A 254 -1.17 -26.31 17.53
C THR A 254 -0.72 -25.07 16.77
N PRO A 255 -0.71 -25.07 15.43
CA PRO A 255 -0.28 -23.91 14.64
C PRO A 255 -1.02 -22.63 15.00
N ALA A 256 -2.35 -22.69 15.18
CA ALA A 256 -3.18 -21.55 15.59
C ALA A 256 -2.69 -20.86 16.88
N LYS A 257 -2.28 -21.63 17.89
CA LYS A 257 -1.73 -21.09 19.16
C LYS A 257 -0.38 -20.40 18.96
N ILE A 258 0.49 -20.98 18.14
CA ILE A 258 1.79 -20.37 17.80
C ILE A 258 1.59 -19.12 16.94
N LEU A 259 0.63 -19.14 16.01
CA LEU A 259 0.25 -17.97 15.23
C LEU A 259 -0.23 -16.82 16.13
N LEU A 260 -1.11 -17.08 17.10
CA LEU A 260 -1.60 -16.06 18.05
C LEU A 260 -0.47 -15.37 18.81
N ALA A 261 0.53 -16.13 19.27
CA ALA A 261 1.71 -15.56 19.93
C ALA A 261 2.48 -14.60 19.01
N GLN A 262 2.61 -14.95 17.73
CA GLN A 262 3.32 -14.15 16.72
C GLN A 262 2.50 -12.96 16.22
N LEU A 263 1.16 -13.07 16.21
CA LEU A 263 0.22 -12.09 15.68
C LEU A 263 -0.15 -11.02 16.71
N HIS A 264 -0.37 -11.40 17.97
CA HIS A 264 -0.74 -10.50 19.06
C HIS A 264 0.20 -10.68 20.25
N PRO A 265 1.51 -10.42 20.10
CA PRO A 265 2.45 -10.68 21.17
C PRO A 265 2.14 -9.81 22.41
N MET A 266 1.62 -8.58 22.25
CA MET A 266 1.27 -7.73 23.39
C MET A 266 0.13 -8.33 24.21
N VAL A 267 -0.93 -8.83 23.58
CA VAL A 267 -2.03 -9.50 24.30
C VAL A 267 -1.59 -10.86 24.85
N PHE A 268 -0.86 -11.64 24.06
CA PHE A 268 -0.50 -13.02 24.42
C PHE A 268 0.48 -13.11 25.59
N PHE A 269 1.54 -12.29 25.57
CA PHE A 269 2.60 -12.28 26.60
C PHE A 269 2.52 -11.09 27.57
N GLY A 270 1.65 -10.11 27.31
CA GLY A 270 1.65 -8.79 27.97
C GLY A 270 2.64 -7.79 27.35
N ARG A 271 3.41 -8.21 26.34
CA ARG A 271 4.45 -7.41 25.65
C ARG A 271 4.96 -8.07 24.37
N ASP A 272 5.65 -7.31 23.54
CA ASP A 272 6.32 -7.82 22.33
C ASP A 272 7.60 -8.61 22.68
N LEU A 273 7.43 -9.83 23.21
CA LEU A 273 8.50 -10.67 23.73
C LEU A 273 9.56 -10.99 22.65
N PHE A 274 9.13 -11.28 21.42
CA PHE A 274 10.05 -11.51 20.30
C PHE A 274 10.95 -10.29 20.05
N SER A 275 10.35 -9.09 20.00
CA SER A 275 11.10 -7.86 19.76
C SER A 275 12.02 -7.47 20.91
N GLU A 276 11.64 -7.73 22.17
CA GLU A 276 12.46 -7.43 23.35
C GLU A 276 13.64 -8.39 23.53
N LEU A 277 13.44 -9.69 23.29
CA LEU A 277 14.51 -10.68 23.32
C LEU A 277 15.49 -10.47 22.17
N TYR A 278 14.97 -10.18 20.98
CA TYR A 278 15.79 -9.83 19.82
C TYR A 278 16.67 -8.62 20.12
N ASP A 279 16.08 -7.52 20.60
CA ASP A 279 16.80 -6.29 20.95
C ASP A 279 17.85 -6.52 22.02
N SER A 280 17.53 -7.35 23.02
CA SER A 280 18.49 -7.75 24.05
C SER A 280 19.72 -8.41 23.41
N LEU A 281 19.56 -9.43 22.56
CA LEU A 281 20.74 -10.06 21.97
C LEU A 281 21.44 -9.19 20.91
N ALA A 282 20.68 -8.43 20.11
CA ALA A 282 21.22 -7.63 19.01
C ALA A 282 22.06 -6.44 19.49
N ALA A 283 21.73 -5.85 20.65
CA ALA A 283 22.49 -4.76 21.26
C ALA A 283 23.90 -5.17 21.76
N ARG A 284 24.28 -6.45 21.63
CA ARG A 284 25.51 -7.02 22.20
C ARG A 284 26.47 -7.46 21.10
N THR A 285 27.76 -7.19 21.30
CA THR A 285 28.78 -7.36 20.26
C THR A 285 29.33 -8.79 20.14
N PHE A 286 29.20 -9.64 21.18
CA PHE A 286 29.85 -10.96 21.31
C PHE A 286 28.89 -12.12 21.67
N VAL A 287 27.72 -12.20 21.04
CA VAL A 287 26.78 -13.32 21.27
C VAL A 287 27.07 -14.45 20.28
N ASN A 288 27.26 -15.67 20.79
CA ASN A 288 27.47 -16.86 19.98
C ASN A 288 26.21 -17.73 19.94
N ILE A 289 25.52 -17.68 18.81
CA ILE A 289 24.33 -18.50 18.55
C ILE A 289 24.66 -19.88 17.93
N GLY A 290 25.92 -20.36 17.92
CA GLY A 290 26.39 -21.77 17.82
C GLY A 290 25.73 -22.82 16.91
N GLN A 291 26.09 -24.10 17.13
CA GLN A 291 25.59 -25.32 16.44
C GLN A 291 24.42 -26.01 17.16
N SER A 292 24.30 -25.88 18.49
CA SER A 292 23.16 -26.40 19.29
C SER A 292 21.81 -25.74 18.92
N THR A 293 21.86 -24.74 18.04
CA THR A 293 20.74 -23.93 17.55
C THR A 293 20.22 -24.39 16.20
N GLU A 294 20.82 -25.40 15.56
CA GLU A 294 20.33 -25.92 14.28
C GLU A 294 18.91 -26.49 14.37
N ARG A 295 18.50 -26.97 15.56
CA ARG A 295 17.12 -27.40 15.83
C ARG A 295 16.13 -26.25 16.06
N ILE A 296 16.64 -25.08 16.47
CA ILE A 296 15.86 -23.86 16.77
C ILE A 296 15.70 -22.99 15.51
N LYS A 297 16.80 -22.82 14.76
CA LYS A 297 16.75 -22.71 13.28
C LYS A 297 16.06 -23.99 12.76
N GLN A 298 15.69 -24.23 11.52
CA GLN A 298 14.95 -25.46 11.12
C GLN A 298 13.60 -25.81 11.83
N LEU A 299 13.19 -25.18 12.95
CA LEU A 299 11.99 -25.57 13.71
C LEU A 299 10.72 -25.59 12.84
N PHE A 300 10.53 -24.53 12.06
CA PHE A 300 9.48 -24.45 11.04
C PHE A 300 10.10 -24.22 9.66
N ASP A 301 9.60 -24.91 8.66
CA ASP A 301 10.02 -24.80 7.26
C ASP A 301 9.31 -23.63 6.54
N PHE A 302 8.10 -23.29 6.97
CA PHE A 302 7.29 -22.21 6.41
C PHE A 302 7.64 -20.84 6.99
N VAL A 303 7.88 -19.86 6.10
CA VAL A 303 8.08 -18.45 6.42
C VAL A 303 7.10 -17.60 5.60
N ALA A 304 6.34 -16.76 6.29
CA ALA A 304 5.46 -15.76 5.69
C ALA A 304 5.90 -14.36 6.11
N ILE A 305 6.17 -13.49 5.14
CA ILE A 305 6.56 -12.09 5.37
C ILE A 305 5.52 -11.18 4.73
N ASP A 306 4.81 -10.42 5.56
CA ASP A 306 3.83 -9.44 5.10
C ASP A 306 4.43 -8.04 4.92
N GLU A 307 3.80 -7.24 4.06
CA GLU A 307 4.17 -5.85 3.74
C GLU A 307 5.62 -5.68 3.23
N ILE A 308 6.07 -6.58 2.35
CA ILE A 308 7.48 -6.71 1.92
C ILE A 308 8.04 -5.45 1.25
N GLN A 309 7.21 -4.60 0.66
CA GLN A 309 7.65 -3.48 -0.18
C GLN A 309 8.65 -2.53 0.50
N GLN A 310 8.55 -2.31 1.81
CA GLN A 310 9.49 -1.43 2.53
C GLN A 310 10.91 -2.00 2.60
N SER A 311 11.07 -3.32 2.52
CA SER A 311 12.38 -3.97 2.51
C SER A 311 13.08 -3.90 1.15
N LEU A 312 12.32 -3.72 0.06
CA LEU A 312 12.80 -3.66 -1.32
C LEU A 312 13.41 -2.29 -1.66
N GLU A 313 12.76 -1.20 -1.26
CA GLU A 313 13.06 0.18 -1.71
C GLU A 313 13.88 1.01 -0.69
N GLY A 314 14.56 0.37 0.26
CA GLY A 314 15.24 1.08 1.36
C GLY A 314 16.50 1.87 0.95
N GLU A 315 16.70 3.05 1.56
CA GLU A 315 17.87 3.93 1.33
C GLU A 315 19.20 3.31 1.83
N GLN A 316 19.13 2.47 2.86
CA GLN A 316 20.30 1.81 3.44
C GLN A 316 20.72 0.61 2.60
N ILE A 317 22.01 0.54 2.30
CA ILE A 317 22.60 -0.48 1.44
C ILE A 317 23.58 -1.38 2.22
N PHE A 318 23.42 -2.68 2.03
CA PHE A 318 24.12 -3.74 2.74
C PHE A 318 25.11 -4.43 1.81
N PRO A 319 26.34 -4.70 2.27
CA PRO A 319 27.31 -5.46 1.49
C PRO A 319 26.87 -6.92 1.37
N LEU A 320 26.64 -7.40 0.15
CA LEU A 320 26.37 -8.80 -0.17
C LEU A 320 27.15 -9.18 -1.43
N SER A 321 28.01 -10.19 -1.35
CA SER A 321 28.83 -10.67 -2.48
C SER A 321 29.59 -9.55 -3.21
N GLY A 322 30.11 -8.56 -2.45
CA GLY A 322 30.87 -7.43 -2.99
C GLY A 322 30.03 -6.30 -3.60
N LYS A 323 28.69 -6.39 -3.56
CA LYS A 323 27.76 -5.35 -4.02
C LYS A 323 26.98 -4.75 -2.86
N HIS A 324 26.54 -3.51 -3.02
CA HIS A 324 25.67 -2.83 -2.07
C HIS A 324 24.19 -3.01 -2.49
N ARG A 325 23.36 -3.54 -1.60
CA ARG A 325 21.97 -3.94 -1.88
C ARG A 325 21.00 -3.48 -0.79
N PRO A 326 19.73 -3.17 -1.09
CA PRO A 326 18.68 -3.02 -0.08
C PRO A 326 18.55 -4.26 0.82
N PHE A 327 17.89 -4.11 1.98
CA PHE A 327 17.77 -5.15 3.02
C PHE A 327 17.08 -6.44 2.54
N PHE A 328 16.20 -6.35 1.55
CA PHE A 328 15.57 -7.53 0.96
C PHE A 328 16.58 -8.59 0.48
N SER A 329 17.65 -8.18 -0.22
CA SER A 329 18.65 -9.12 -0.75
C SER A 329 19.34 -9.95 0.34
N PRO A 330 19.94 -9.37 1.40
CA PRO A 330 20.51 -10.16 2.48
C PRO A 330 19.44 -10.99 3.21
N LEU A 331 18.23 -10.46 3.45
CA LEU A 331 17.14 -11.21 4.09
C LEU A 331 16.83 -12.51 3.33
N VAL A 332 16.63 -12.40 2.03
CA VAL A 332 16.36 -13.53 1.12
C VAL A 332 17.57 -14.45 1.04
N TYR A 333 18.75 -13.91 0.75
CA TYR A 333 19.97 -14.70 0.58
C TYR A 333 20.29 -15.58 1.79
N PHE A 334 20.32 -14.98 2.98
CA PHE A 334 20.63 -15.71 4.20
C PHE A 334 19.49 -16.66 4.59
N SER A 335 18.23 -16.30 4.35
CA SER A 335 17.10 -17.23 4.53
C SER A 335 17.22 -18.47 3.63
N LYS A 336 17.66 -18.32 2.38
CA LYS A 336 17.93 -19.47 1.50
C LYS A 336 19.02 -20.37 2.06
N HIS A 337 20.13 -19.78 2.49
CA HIS A 337 21.29 -20.52 2.98
C HIS A 337 20.99 -21.22 4.33
N MET A 338 19.92 -20.81 5.02
CA MET A 338 19.35 -21.52 6.17
C MET A 338 18.31 -22.60 5.79
N GLY A 339 18.12 -22.89 4.50
CA GLY A 339 17.20 -23.93 4.01
C GLY A 339 15.71 -23.55 4.08
N ARG A 340 15.37 -22.26 4.09
CA ARG A 340 13.98 -21.79 4.29
C ARG A 340 13.12 -21.71 3.02
N PHE A 341 13.71 -21.86 1.85
CA PHE A 341 13.06 -21.52 0.59
C PHE A 341 11.99 -22.46 0.04
N PRO A 342 11.91 -23.75 0.41
CA PRO A 342 10.81 -24.58 -0.05
C PRO A 342 9.45 -23.93 0.25
N LYS A 343 9.30 -23.22 1.37
CA LYS A 343 8.04 -22.56 1.78
C LYS A 343 8.28 -21.12 2.24
N PHE A 344 8.73 -20.26 1.33
CA PHE A 344 9.01 -18.85 1.62
C PHE A 344 8.07 -17.92 0.84
N ILE A 345 7.06 -17.37 1.53
CA ILE A 345 6.07 -16.45 0.92
C ILE A 345 6.34 -15.02 1.35
N VAL A 346 6.45 -14.12 0.38
CA VAL A 346 6.45 -12.67 0.59
C VAL A 346 5.16 -12.06 0.05
N CYS A 347 4.56 -11.14 0.79
CA CYS A 347 3.28 -10.51 0.45
C CYS A 347 3.41 -8.99 0.39
N GLY A 348 2.70 -8.37 -0.56
CA GLY A 348 2.65 -6.91 -0.71
C GLY A 348 1.60 -6.43 -1.71
N THR A 349 1.26 -5.14 -1.67
CA THR A 349 0.27 -4.54 -2.60
C THR A 349 0.93 -3.85 -3.81
N GLY A 350 2.25 -3.60 -3.78
CA GLY A 350 2.95 -2.90 -4.84
C GLY A 350 4.43 -3.23 -4.84
N ILE A 351 4.76 -4.45 -5.24
CA ILE A 351 6.12 -4.98 -5.25
C ILE A 351 6.80 -4.57 -6.56
N ASN A 352 7.88 -3.78 -6.51
CA ASN A 352 8.63 -3.47 -7.73
C ASN A 352 9.29 -4.76 -8.25
N PHE A 353 8.75 -5.32 -9.34
CA PHE A 353 9.19 -6.56 -9.98
C PHE A 353 10.51 -6.41 -10.72
N ASP A 354 10.77 -5.26 -11.32
CA ASP A 354 12.07 -5.00 -11.95
C ASP A 354 13.17 -5.00 -10.88
N LEU A 355 12.93 -4.30 -9.77
CA LEU A 355 13.81 -4.29 -8.62
C LEU A 355 13.90 -5.67 -7.98
N LEU A 356 12.78 -6.37 -7.76
CA LEU A 356 12.77 -7.74 -7.24
C LEU A 356 13.65 -8.66 -8.10
N THR A 357 13.43 -8.63 -9.42
CA THR A 357 14.19 -9.42 -10.39
C THR A 357 15.68 -9.06 -10.33
N GLU A 358 16.02 -7.76 -10.28
CA GLU A 358 17.42 -7.31 -10.13
C GLU A 358 18.05 -7.84 -8.83
N LEU A 359 17.32 -7.75 -7.71
CA LEU A 359 17.77 -8.16 -6.38
C LEU A 359 17.93 -9.67 -6.25
N LEU A 360 17.22 -10.46 -7.07
CA LEU A 360 17.31 -11.93 -7.13
C LEU A 360 18.35 -12.42 -8.15
N ILE A 361 18.42 -11.83 -9.35
CA ILE A 361 19.31 -12.26 -10.45
C ILE A 361 20.75 -11.80 -10.21
N SER A 362 20.96 -10.57 -9.75
CA SER A 362 22.28 -9.93 -9.84
C SER A 362 23.20 -10.21 -8.65
N GLY A 363 23.58 -11.48 -8.45
CA GLY A 363 24.77 -11.87 -7.69
C GLY A 363 24.57 -12.25 -6.22
N ALA A 364 23.34 -12.59 -5.81
CA ALA A 364 23.11 -13.18 -4.50
C ALA A 364 23.49 -14.68 -4.49
N MET A 365 23.23 -15.44 -5.54
CA MET A 365 23.43 -16.90 -5.53
C MET A 365 24.56 -17.27 -6.50
N LYS A 366 25.34 -18.33 -6.22
CA LYS A 366 26.40 -18.80 -7.13
C LYS A 366 25.83 -18.99 -8.55
N ALA A 367 26.67 -18.89 -9.59
CA ALA A 367 26.26 -18.96 -11.01
C ALA A 367 25.42 -20.19 -11.42
N GLU A 368 25.33 -21.21 -10.56
CA GLU A 368 24.55 -22.44 -10.75
C GLU A 368 23.25 -22.50 -9.92
N GLN A 369 22.97 -21.53 -9.03
CA GLN A 369 21.82 -21.52 -8.12
C GLN A 369 20.90 -20.32 -8.39
N PHE A 370 20.22 -20.28 -9.54
CA PHE A 370 19.20 -19.25 -9.77
C PHE A 370 18.08 -19.38 -8.73
N THR A 371 17.80 -18.31 -7.98
CA THR A 371 16.57 -18.20 -7.19
C THR A 371 15.55 -17.48 -8.06
N ALA A 372 14.57 -18.22 -8.56
CA ALA A 372 13.43 -17.61 -9.23
C ALA A 372 12.38 -17.16 -8.21
N TYR A 373 11.40 -16.42 -8.68
CA TYR A 373 10.19 -16.15 -7.94
C TYR A 373 8.98 -16.63 -8.74
N ASP A 374 7.96 -17.09 -8.03
CA ASP A 374 6.67 -17.45 -8.62
C ASP A 374 5.61 -16.55 -7.99
N VAL A 375 4.85 -15.83 -8.82
CA VAL A 375 3.65 -15.16 -8.36
C VAL A 375 2.58 -16.22 -8.07
N ILE A 376 2.01 -16.21 -6.87
CA ILE A 376 1.01 -17.21 -6.40
C ILE A 376 -0.35 -16.57 -6.10
N SER A 377 -0.65 -15.45 -6.76
CA SER A 377 -1.86 -14.67 -6.52
C SER A 377 -3.04 -15.16 -7.34
N ASP A 378 -3.85 -16.05 -6.77
CA ASP A 378 -5.15 -16.45 -7.34
C ASP A 378 -6.34 -15.78 -6.62
N LEU A 379 -6.10 -14.66 -5.92
CA LEU A 379 -7.16 -13.91 -5.27
C LEU A 379 -8.12 -13.34 -6.33
N LYS A 380 -9.40 -13.71 -6.22
CA LYS A 380 -10.47 -13.22 -7.10
C LYS A 380 -11.31 -12.15 -6.39
N PRO A 381 -11.91 -11.23 -7.15
CA PRO A 381 -12.91 -10.32 -6.61
C PRO A 381 -14.13 -11.10 -6.12
N LEU A 382 -14.65 -10.75 -4.94
CA LEU A 382 -15.89 -11.30 -4.43
C LEU A 382 -17.05 -10.93 -5.35
N ASP A 383 -17.66 -11.96 -5.94
CA ASP A 383 -18.90 -11.81 -6.66
C ASP A 383 -20.12 -11.75 -5.72
N LYS A 384 -21.33 -11.64 -6.31
CA LYS A 384 -22.57 -11.56 -5.54
C LYS A 384 -22.78 -12.79 -4.65
N GLY A 385 -22.53 -13.99 -5.16
CA GLY A 385 -22.79 -15.24 -4.47
C GLY A 385 -21.77 -15.52 -3.37
N GLU A 386 -20.50 -15.21 -3.64
CA GLU A 386 -19.42 -15.28 -2.65
C GLU A 386 -19.65 -14.27 -1.53
N ALA A 387 -20.03 -13.03 -1.86
CA ALA A 387 -20.40 -12.01 -0.89
C ALA A 387 -21.58 -12.43 -0.02
N GLU A 388 -22.64 -12.98 -0.61
CA GLU A 388 -23.80 -13.48 0.14
C GLU A 388 -23.40 -14.59 1.10
N SER A 389 -22.63 -15.58 0.62
CA SER A 389 -22.15 -16.69 1.44
C SER A 389 -21.31 -16.20 2.60
N TYR A 390 -20.40 -15.25 2.34
CA TYR A 390 -19.52 -14.66 3.35
C TYR A 390 -20.31 -13.88 4.41
N ILE A 391 -21.25 -13.01 4.01
CA ILE A 391 -22.10 -12.23 4.92
C ILE A 391 -22.94 -13.15 5.80
N ARG A 392 -23.61 -14.14 5.20
CA ARG A 392 -24.46 -15.09 5.94
C ARG A 392 -23.64 -15.86 6.95
N GLN A 393 -22.48 -16.39 6.55
CA GLN A 393 -21.60 -17.11 7.44
C GLN A 393 -21.17 -16.22 8.61
N MET A 394 -20.60 -15.05 8.33
CA MET A 394 -20.09 -14.13 9.35
C MET A 394 -21.17 -13.76 10.36
N LEU A 395 -22.32 -13.28 9.90
CA LEU A 395 -23.37 -12.80 10.80
C LEU A 395 -24.09 -13.94 11.54
N SER A 396 -24.29 -15.09 10.91
CA SER A 396 -24.94 -16.24 11.57
C SER A 396 -24.15 -16.77 12.76
N GLU A 397 -22.82 -16.74 12.65
CA GLU A 397 -21.93 -17.22 13.71
C GLU A 397 -21.73 -16.20 14.85
N HIS A 398 -22.20 -14.96 14.65
CA HIS A 398 -22.32 -13.95 15.70
C HIS A 398 -23.75 -13.88 16.27
N ASP A 399 -24.55 -14.92 16.06
CA ASP A 399 -25.94 -15.04 16.53
C ASP A 399 -26.83 -13.87 16.10
N ILE A 400 -26.53 -13.25 14.96
CA ILE A 400 -27.39 -12.21 14.38
C ILE A 400 -28.66 -12.86 13.85
N ASP A 401 -29.81 -12.27 14.19
CA ASP A 401 -31.12 -12.75 13.75
C ASP A 401 -31.20 -12.91 12.23
N LYS A 402 -31.78 -14.02 11.76
CA LYS A 402 -31.87 -14.35 10.33
C LYS A 402 -32.53 -13.24 9.51
N GLY A 403 -33.55 -12.56 10.04
CA GLY A 403 -34.20 -11.45 9.35
C GLY A 403 -33.27 -10.27 9.12
N LYS A 404 -32.38 -9.96 10.07
CA LYS A 404 -31.34 -8.94 9.90
C LYS A 404 -30.25 -9.39 8.93
N ILE A 405 -29.89 -10.67 8.92
CA ILE A 405 -28.94 -11.21 7.93
C ILE A 405 -29.50 -11.03 6.52
N ASP A 406 -30.77 -11.41 6.32
CA ASP A 406 -31.46 -11.27 5.04
C ASP A 406 -31.53 -9.78 4.62
N GLU A 407 -31.81 -8.86 5.55
CA GLU A 407 -31.76 -7.41 5.29
C GLU A 407 -30.37 -6.94 4.81
N VAL A 408 -29.29 -7.38 5.46
CA VAL A 408 -27.93 -7.01 5.04
C VAL A 408 -27.61 -7.58 3.66
N VAL A 409 -27.95 -8.83 3.39
CA VAL A 409 -27.74 -9.46 2.08
C VAL A 409 -28.52 -8.71 0.99
N ASP A 410 -29.79 -8.40 1.22
CA ASP A 410 -30.67 -7.74 0.26
C ASP A 410 -30.23 -6.30 -0.07
N LEU A 411 -29.56 -5.62 0.86
CA LEU A 411 -29.03 -4.27 0.65
C LEU A 411 -27.62 -4.25 0.08
N VAL A 412 -26.76 -5.18 0.48
CA VAL A 412 -25.34 -5.18 0.13
C VAL A 412 -25.09 -5.93 -1.19
N CYS A 413 -25.53 -7.18 -1.31
CA CYS A 413 -25.16 -8.05 -2.42
C CYS A 413 -25.66 -7.58 -3.80
N PRO A 414 -26.86 -6.98 -3.95
CA PRO A 414 -27.31 -6.46 -5.25
C PRO A 414 -26.56 -5.22 -5.72
N ASN A 415 -25.82 -4.53 -4.84
CA ASN A 415 -25.15 -3.29 -5.20
C ASN A 415 -23.67 -3.54 -5.57
N PRO A 416 -23.30 -3.43 -6.85
CA PRO A 416 -21.94 -3.69 -7.32
C PRO A 416 -20.88 -2.74 -6.75
N LEU A 417 -21.27 -1.63 -6.11
CA LEU A 417 -20.34 -0.74 -5.43
C LEU A 417 -19.64 -1.41 -4.22
N PHE A 418 -20.30 -2.40 -3.61
CA PHE A 418 -19.79 -3.07 -2.40
C PHE A 418 -19.04 -4.37 -2.71
N LEU A 419 -19.13 -4.86 -3.94
CA LEU A 419 -18.51 -6.11 -4.40
C LEU A 419 -17.05 -5.88 -4.84
N GLY A 420 -16.30 -6.96 -5.03
CA GLY A 420 -14.89 -6.89 -5.41
C GLY A 420 -13.95 -7.17 -4.24
N ARG A 421 -13.34 -6.14 -3.65
CA ARG A 421 -12.45 -6.32 -2.49
C ARG A 421 -13.20 -6.80 -1.26
N GLY A 422 -12.70 -7.87 -0.63
CA GLY A 422 -13.18 -8.35 0.68
C GLY A 422 -13.23 -7.26 1.74
N ARG A 423 -12.29 -6.31 1.71
CA ARG A 423 -12.27 -5.17 2.63
C ARG A 423 -13.52 -4.28 2.58
N PHE A 424 -14.21 -4.19 1.44
CA PHE A 424 -15.41 -3.38 1.32
C PHE A 424 -16.57 -3.96 2.14
N ILE A 425 -16.82 -5.25 1.94
CA ILE A 425 -17.83 -5.98 2.70
C ILE A 425 -17.42 -6.08 4.17
N ALA A 426 -16.16 -6.39 4.44
CA ALA A 426 -15.62 -6.46 5.80
C ALA A 426 -15.86 -5.16 6.59
N PHE A 427 -15.62 -4.00 5.98
CA PHE A 427 -15.86 -2.72 6.65
C PHE A 427 -17.33 -2.53 7.03
N ILE A 428 -18.27 -2.93 6.15
CA ILE A 428 -19.71 -2.85 6.43
C ILE A 428 -20.07 -3.82 7.56
N LEU A 429 -19.60 -5.07 7.49
CA LEU A 429 -19.89 -6.10 8.49
C LEU A 429 -19.31 -5.77 9.86
N ASP A 430 -18.05 -5.32 9.93
CA ASP A 430 -17.43 -4.90 11.19
C ASP A 430 -18.22 -3.74 11.84
N SER A 431 -18.83 -2.86 11.05
CA SER A 431 -19.70 -1.78 11.53
C SER A 431 -21.02 -2.33 12.11
N VAL A 432 -21.65 -3.29 11.41
CA VAL A 432 -22.88 -3.95 11.85
C VAL A 432 -22.64 -4.76 13.14
N LEU A 433 -21.54 -5.50 13.23
CA LEU A 433 -21.16 -6.27 14.41
C LEU A 433 -20.88 -5.38 15.63
N ARG A 434 -20.46 -4.13 15.42
CA ARG A 434 -20.32 -3.12 16.47
C ARG A 434 -21.65 -2.45 16.87
N GLY A 435 -22.77 -2.87 16.28
CA GLY A 435 -24.12 -2.42 16.63
C GLY A 435 -24.68 -1.29 15.76
N ASP A 436 -24.02 -0.90 14.68
CA ASP A 436 -24.60 0.05 13.73
C ASP A 436 -25.77 -0.59 12.95
N THR A 437 -26.76 0.22 12.57
CA THR A 437 -27.74 -0.19 11.57
C THR A 437 -27.08 -0.33 10.20
N ILE A 438 -27.63 -1.17 9.32
CA ILE A 438 -27.09 -1.37 7.97
C ILE A 438 -27.03 -0.06 7.17
N ASP A 439 -28.02 0.81 7.27
CA ASP A 439 -28.02 2.12 6.64
C ASP A 439 -26.85 3.01 7.12
N LEU A 440 -26.56 2.97 8.42
CA LEU A 440 -25.46 3.73 9.00
C LEU A 440 -24.11 3.15 8.57
N ALA A 441 -23.97 1.82 8.55
CA ALA A 441 -22.77 1.12 8.07
C ALA A 441 -22.48 1.45 6.60
N ILE A 442 -23.49 1.36 5.72
CA ILE A 442 -23.39 1.76 4.31
C ILE A 442 -23.05 3.24 4.18
N GLY A 443 -23.69 4.10 4.97
CA GLY A 443 -23.41 5.55 5.00
C GLY A 443 -21.95 5.85 5.37
N LYS A 444 -21.41 5.18 6.39
CA LYS A 444 -19.99 5.26 6.77
C LYS A 444 -19.09 4.78 5.65
N PHE A 445 -19.41 3.64 5.03
CA PHE A 445 -18.64 3.08 3.92
C PHE A 445 -18.55 4.05 2.73
N VAL A 446 -19.70 4.51 2.22
CA VAL A 446 -19.77 5.45 1.09
C VAL A 446 -19.06 6.77 1.43
N GLY A 447 -19.26 7.28 2.64
CA GLY A 447 -18.56 8.48 3.11
C GLY A 447 -17.05 8.31 3.18
N THR A 448 -16.58 7.09 3.44
CA THR A 448 -15.15 6.75 3.56
C THR A 448 -14.52 6.45 2.20
N LEU A 449 -15.26 5.88 1.25
CA LEU A 449 -14.85 5.75 -0.16
C LEU A 449 -14.75 7.10 -0.87
N SER A 450 -15.50 8.11 -0.43
CA SER A 450 -15.49 9.44 -1.05
C SER A 450 -14.30 10.30 -0.62
N LYS A 451 -13.45 9.80 0.29
CA LYS A 451 -12.35 10.54 0.93
C LYS A 451 -10.99 10.04 0.44
N PRO A 452 -10.27 10.79 -0.39
CA PRO A 452 -8.91 10.47 -0.84
C PRO A 452 -7.92 9.95 0.20
N GLU A 453 -7.96 10.53 1.39
CA GLU A 453 -7.08 10.24 2.53
C GLU A 453 -7.45 8.93 3.24
N SER A 454 -8.63 8.38 2.94
CA SER A 454 -9.12 7.16 3.55
C SER A 454 -8.27 5.95 3.16
N PRO A 455 -7.96 5.03 4.10
CA PRO A 455 -7.39 3.73 3.79
C PRO A 455 -8.29 2.84 2.90
N LEU A 456 -9.59 3.12 2.81
CA LEU A 456 -10.52 2.43 1.91
C LEU A 456 -10.55 3.03 0.51
N PHE A 457 -10.00 4.23 0.30
CA PHE A 457 -10.01 4.85 -1.03
C PHE A 457 -9.19 3.99 -1.99
N PRO A 458 -9.80 3.40 -3.03
CA PRO A 458 -9.14 2.30 -3.72
C PRO A 458 -7.94 2.70 -4.56
N LEU A 459 -7.91 3.94 -5.05
CA LEU A 459 -6.88 4.52 -5.91
C LEU A 459 -5.96 5.50 -5.16
N ARG A 460 -5.76 5.27 -3.86
CA ARG A 460 -5.05 6.21 -2.98
C ARG A 460 -3.65 6.55 -3.48
N PHE A 461 -2.89 5.54 -3.87
CA PHE A 461 -1.52 5.73 -4.39
C PHE A 461 -1.50 6.48 -5.72
N TYR A 462 -2.49 6.26 -6.57
CA TYR A 462 -2.59 6.99 -7.84
C TYR A 462 -2.87 8.47 -7.61
N LEU A 463 -3.81 8.77 -6.72
CA LEU A 463 -4.14 10.14 -6.34
C LEU A 463 -2.98 10.86 -5.64
N GLU A 464 -2.21 10.15 -4.81
CA GLU A 464 -1.00 10.67 -4.21
C GLU A 464 0.06 11.05 -5.27
N ASP A 465 0.30 10.18 -6.25
CA ASP A 465 1.20 10.46 -7.37
C ASP A 465 0.76 11.68 -8.19
N LEU A 466 -0.54 11.78 -8.48
CA LEU A 466 -1.13 12.96 -9.16
C LEU A 466 -0.87 14.24 -8.37
N ARG A 467 -1.09 14.23 -7.04
CA ARG A 467 -0.86 15.39 -6.15
C ARG A 467 0.60 15.80 -6.12
N LEU A 468 1.50 14.82 -6.13
CA LEU A 468 2.95 15.04 -6.11
C LEU A 468 3.52 15.36 -7.50
N LYS A 469 2.67 15.44 -8.54
CA LYS A 469 3.06 15.60 -9.95
C LYS A 469 4.09 14.57 -10.41
N ARG A 470 4.07 13.40 -9.78
CA ARG A 470 4.87 12.23 -10.15
C ARG A 470 4.05 11.49 -11.20
N ASN A 471 4.12 11.97 -12.45
CA ASN A 471 3.26 11.51 -13.54
C ASN A 471 3.65 10.11 -14.04
N SER A 472 3.46 9.10 -13.19
CA SER A 472 3.66 7.69 -13.53
C SER A 472 2.78 7.24 -14.70
N PHE A 473 1.64 7.91 -14.92
CA PHE A 473 0.78 7.72 -16.09
C PHE A 473 1.37 8.24 -17.42
N LEU A 474 2.38 9.11 -17.36
CA LEU A 474 3.15 9.58 -18.52
C LEU A 474 4.38 8.70 -18.81
N LYS A 475 4.66 7.67 -17.99
CA LYS A 475 5.71 6.71 -18.31
C LYS A 475 5.38 6.03 -19.64
N VAL A 476 6.29 6.18 -20.62
CA VAL A 476 6.25 5.51 -21.93
C VAL A 476 7.07 4.23 -21.81
N LEU A 477 6.45 3.09 -22.07
CA LEU A 477 7.07 1.77 -21.98
C LEU A 477 6.62 0.94 -23.17
N GLU A 478 7.57 0.32 -23.87
CA GLU A 478 7.32 -0.43 -25.13
C GLU A 478 6.58 0.38 -26.20
N GLY A 479 6.76 1.71 -26.19
CA GLY A 479 6.10 2.63 -27.12
C GLY A 479 4.72 3.13 -26.68
N GLU A 480 4.22 2.68 -25.52
CA GLU A 480 2.89 3.03 -25.02
C GLU A 480 2.92 3.71 -23.64
N MET A 481 2.09 4.73 -23.44
CA MET A 481 1.93 5.36 -22.13
C MET A 481 1.03 4.53 -21.22
N PHE A 482 1.43 4.32 -19.96
CA PHE A 482 0.60 3.60 -18.97
C PHE A 482 -0.80 4.21 -18.85
N GLY A 483 -0.89 5.55 -18.86
CA GLY A 483 -2.18 6.24 -18.83
C GLY A 483 -3.09 5.90 -20.02
N SER A 484 -2.54 5.60 -21.20
CA SER A 484 -3.35 5.15 -22.35
C SER A 484 -3.95 3.76 -22.11
N ILE A 485 -3.19 2.84 -21.51
CA ILE A 485 -3.69 1.50 -21.13
C ILE A 485 -4.87 1.63 -20.16
N VAL A 486 -4.72 2.46 -19.11
CA VAL A 486 -5.77 2.67 -18.11
C VAL A 486 -7.01 3.35 -18.72
N ARG A 487 -6.83 4.38 -19.57
CA ARG A 487 -7.95 5.07 -20.24
C ARG A 487 -8.70 4.12 -21.16
N ARG A 488 -8.01 3.33 -21.98
CA ARG A 488 -8.66 2.31 -22.83
C ARG A 488 -9.35 1.24 -22.01
N GLY A 489 -8.77 0.83 -20.88
CA GLY A 489 -9.41 -0.07 -19.93
C GLY A 489 -10.70 0.51 -19.35
N LEU A 490 -10.68 1.78 -18.93
CA LEU A 490 -11.89 2.48 -18.49
C LEU A 490 -12.93 2.51 -19.60
N ILE A 491 -12.56 2.89 -20.82
CA ILE A 491 -13.48 2.91 -21.98
C ILE A 491 -14.04 1.51 -22.24
N GLN A 492 -13.20 0.47 -22.25
CA GLN A 492 -13.65 -0.92 -22.43
C GLN A 492 -14.64 -1.34 -21.34
N TYR A 493 -14.41 -0.94 -20.08
CA TYR A 493 -15.34 -1.20 -18.99
C TYR A 493 -16.66 -0.45 -19.20
N LEU A 494 -16.62 0.83 -19.58
CA LEU A 494 -17.82 1.61 -19.89
C LEU A 494 -18.65 0.97 -21.01
N MET A 495 -17.98 0.32 -21.96
CA MET A 495 -18.61 -0.33 -23.10
C MET A 495 -19.13 -1.74 -22.79
N THR A 496 -18.43 -2.54 -21.98
CA THR A 496 -18.74 -3.97 -21.80
C THR A 496 -19.06 -4.41 -20.36
N GLY A 497 -18.91 -3.51 -19.38
CA GLY A 497 -19.03 -3.81 -17.95
C GLY A 497 -17.83 -4.57 -17.35
N ARG A 498 -16.78 -4.81 -18.13
CA ARG A 498 -15.53 -5.45 -17.71
C ARG A 498 -14.35 -4.93 -18.52
N ALA A 499 -13.15 -4.91 -17.96
CA ALA A 499 -11.97 -4.64 -18.76
C ALA A 499 -10.80 -5.52 -18.35
N LYS A 500 -10.01 -5.92 -19.35
CA LYS A 500 -8.76 -6.64 -19.15
C LYS A 500 -7.62 -5.76 -19.62
N LEU A 501 -6.79 -5.34 -18.69
CA LEU A 501 -5.57 -4.61 -18.97
C LEU A 501 -4.49 -5.63 -19.31
N LEU A 502 -4.00 -5.60 -20.54
CA LEU A 502 -2.87 -6.42 -20.96
C LEU A 502 -1.59 -5.79 -20.42
N VAL A 503 -1.23 -6.16 -19.19
CA VAL A 503 -0.07 -5.62 -18.47
C VAL A 503 0.74 -6.78 -17.89
N LYS A 504 2.03 -6.84 -18.23
CA LYS A 504 2.95 -7.90 -17.80
C LYS A 504 4.03 -7.36 -16.87
N GLY A 505 4.64 -8.23 -16.06
CA GLY A 505 5.80 -7.89 -15.24
C GLY A 505 5.58 -6.66 -14.35
N GLN A 506 6.50 -5.69 -14.40
CA GLN A 506 6.43 -4.45 -13.63
C GLN A 506 5.12 -3.66 -13.85
N MET A 507 4.60 -3.66 -15.08
CA MET A 507 3.35 -2.95 -15.39
C MET A 507 2.14 -3.57 -14.69
N GLY A 508 2.12 -4.90 -14.59
CA GLY A 508 1.12 -5.63 -13.80
C GLY A 508 1.20 -5.22 -12.34
N SER A 509 2.40 -5.21 -11.77
CA SER A 509 2.59 -4.79 -10.37
C SER A 509 2.24 -3.32 -10.10
N ASP A 510 2.61 -2.40 -10.98
CA ASP A 510 2.23 -0.98 -10.88
C ASP A 510 0.71 -0.81 -10.92
N THR A 511 0.03 -1.57 -11.77
CA THR A 511 -1.43 -1.58 -11.86
C THR A 511 -2.08 -2.02 -10.54
N VAL A 512 -1.51 -3.02 -9.89
CA VAL A 512 -1.94 -3.52 -8.57
C VAL A 512 -1.63 -2.51 -7.46
N ARG A 513 -0.44 -1.90 -7.48
CA ARG A 513 -0.02 -0.85 -6.55
C ARG A 513 -0.99 0.31 -6.58
N TYR A 514 -1.42 0.73 -7.77
CA TYR A 514 -2.42 1.80 -7.92
C TYR A 514 -3.82 1.39 -7.52
N GLY A 515 -4.07 0.09 -7.32
CA GLY A 515 -5.37 -0.42 -6.91
C GLY A 515 -6.37 -0.55 -8.06
N LEU A 516 -5.91 -0.75 -9.30
CA LEU A 516 -6.80 -0.77 -10.46
C LEU A 516 -7.59 -2.08 -10.59
N GLY A 517 -7.02 -3.23 -10.21
CA GLY A 517 -7.72 -4.50 -10.39
C GLY A 517 -6.93 -5.73 -9.94
N PHE A 518 -7.54 -6.90 -10.12
CA PHE A 518 -6.99 -8.18 -9.69
C PHE A 518 -6.11 -8.81 -10.78
N CYS A 519 -5.00 -9.44 -10.38
CA CYS A 519 -4.09 -10.11 -11.30
C CYS A 519 -4.71 -11.39 -11.85
N ASP A 520 -4.44 -11.66 -13.11
CA ASP A 520 -4.47 -13.00 -13.67
C ASP A 520 -3.03 -13.50 -13.82
N VAL A 521 -2.77 -14.67 -13.25
CA VAL A 521 -1.42 -15.22 -13.10
C VAL A 521 -1.32 -16.53 -13.88
N SER A 522 -0.34 -16.61 -14.77
CA SER A 522 -0.02 -17.79 -15.57
C SER A 522 1.48 -18.01 -15.53
N ASP A 523 1.91 -19.26 -15.40
CA ASP A 523 3.33 -19.64 -15.34
C ASP A 523 4.16 -18.82 -14.34
N GLY A 524 3.56 -18.51 -13.17
CA GLY A 524 4.23 -17.75 -12.11
C GLY A 524 4.41 -16.25 -12.40
N LEU A 525 3.78 -15.71 -13.43
CA LEU A 525 3.89 -14.31 -13.85
C LEU A 525 2.51 -13.65 -13.98
N ILE A 526 2.46 -12.34 -13.76
CA ILE A 526 1.25 -11.54 -14.04
C ILE A 526 1.14 -11.38 -15.56
N GLU A 527 0.03 -11.84 -16.14
CA GLU A 527 -0.26 -11.68 -17.56
C GLU A 527 -1.22 -10.53 -17.84
N THR A 528 -2.24 -10.39 -17.00
CA THR A 528 -3.26 -9.36 -17.15
C THR A 528 -3.74 -8.86 -15.79
N VAL A 529 -4.37 -7.69 -15.79
CA VAL A 529 -5.10 -7.17 -14.63
C VAL A 529 -6.54 -6.87 -15.03
N GLU A 530 -7.49 -7.42 -14.28
CA GLU A 530 -8.92 -7.26 -14.54
C GLU A 530 -9.52 -6.13 -13.72
N LEU A 531 -10.09 -5.14 -14.41
CA LEU A 531 -10.88 -4.07 -13.82
C LEU A 531 -12.35 -4.51 -13.79
N LYS A 532 -12.81 -4.92 -12.61
CA LYS A 532 -14.16 -5.46 -12.36
C LYS A 532 -14.98 -4.67 -11.34
N GLU A 533 -14.31 -3.87 -10.53
CA GLU A 533 -14.89 -3.21 -9.37
C GLU A 533 -15.51 -1.86 -9.77
N LEU A 534 -16.83 -1.69 -9.55
CA LEU A 534 -17.50 -0.42 -9.87
C LEU A 534 -16.93 0.75 -9.04
N ALA A 535 -16.52 0.51 -7.79
CA ALA A 535 -15.90 1.54 -6.95
C ALA A 535 -14.65 2.14 -7.62
N ILE A 536 -13.83 1.31 -8.28
CA ILE A 536 -12.62 1.75 -8.99
C ILE A 536 -13.00 2.59 -10.20
N VAL A 537 -13.99 2.15 -10.96
CA VAL A 537 -14.49 2.84 -12.16
C VAL A 537 -15.01 4.22 -11.79
N GLU A 538 -15.80 4.35 -10.72
CA GLU A 538 -16.28 5.65 -10.24
C GLU A 538 -15.13 6.56 -9.78
N CYS A 539 -14.11 6.02 -9.11
CA CYS A 539 -12.91 6.79 -8.79
C CYS A 539 -12.17 7.24 -10.07
N LEU A 540 -11.99 6.37 -11.07
CA LEU A 540 -11.36 6.73 -12.33
C LEU A 540 -12.16 7.80 -13.10
N ARG A 541 -13.50 7.71 -13.13
CA ARG A 541 -14.37 8.72 -13.75
C ARG A 541 -14.19 10.12 -13.17
N HIS A 542 -13.88 10.18 -11.87
CA HIS A 542 -13.63 11.42 -11.16
C HIS A 542 -12.20 11.95 -11.36
N LEU A 543 -11.21 11.04 -11.44
CA LEU A 543 -9.79 11.39 -11.54
C LEU A 543 -9.32 11.68 -12.97
N VAL A 544 -9.86 10.96 -13.96
CA VAL A 544 -9.50 11.11 -15.37
C VAL A 544 -10.39 12.16 -16.01
N LEU A 545 -9.78 13.16 -16.64
CA LEU A 545 -10.51 14.21 -17.34
C LEU A 545 -11.19 13.64 -18.59
N VAL A 546 -12.40 14.10 -18.87
CA VAL A 546 -13.15 13.73 -20.06
C VAL A 546 -12.35 14.05 -21.32
N SER A 547 -11.67 15.20 -21.33
CA SER A 547 -10.80 15.65 -22.42
C SER A 547 -9.71 14.64 -22.81
N GLU A 548 -9.17 13.91 -21.83
CA GLU A 548 -8.14 12.90 -22.05
C GLU A 548 -8.71 11.58 -22.60
N LEU A 549 -10.00 11.32 -22.36
CA LEU A 549 -10.69 10.13 -22.86
C LEU A 549 -11.13 10.28 -24.31
N VAL A 550 -11.47 11.49 -24.76
CA VAL A 550 -12.03 11.76 -26.10
C VAL A 550 -11.21 11.13 -27.24
N PRO A 551 -9.88 11.27 -27.32
CA PRO A 551 -9.11 10.67 -28.42
C PRO A 551 -9.19 9.14 -28.42
N ASP A 552 -9.03 8.51 -27.25
CA ASP A 552 -9.09 7.05 -27.10
C ASP A 552 -10.51 6.53 -27.38
N ILE A 553 -11.54 7.31 -27.01
CA ILE A 553 -12.95 7.03 -27.33
C ILE A 553 -13.16 7.00 -28.84
N CYS A 554 -12.71 8.01 -29.57
CA CYS A 554 -12.88 8.07 -31.02
C CYS A 554 -12.21 6.88 -31.72
N ILE A 555 -10.99 6.53 -31.31
CA ILE A 555 -10.27 5.36 -31.83
C ILE A 555 -11.05 4.07 -31.54
N GLN A 556 -11.46 3.86 -30.29
CA GLN A 556 -12.18 2.64 -29.91
C GLN A 556 -13.53 2.54 -30.62
N MET A 557 -14.27 3.64 -30.73
CA MET A 557 -15.53 3.67 -31.46
C MET A 557 -15.32 3.28 -32.92
N ALA A 558 -14.33 3.85 -33.61
CA ALA A 558 -14.00 3.49 -35.00
C ALA A 558 -13.68 1.99 -35.20
N MET A 559 -13.15 1.32 -34.16
CA MET A 559 -12.82 -0.10 -34.17
C MET A 559 -13.95 -1.01 -33.62
N CYS A 560 -14.98 -0.46 -32.98
CA CYS A 560 -15.92 -1.26 -32.19
C CYS A 560 -17.17 -1.70 -32.99
N PRO A 561 -17.53 -3.00 -32.95
CA PRO A 561 -18.59 -3.55 -33.78
C PRO A 561 -20.02 -3.51 -33.22
N HIS A 562 -20.30 -2.95 -32.03
CA HIS A 562 -21.62 -3.12 -31.35
C HIS A 562 -22.39 -1.82 -31.00
N PRO A 563 -23.64 -1.66 -31.49
CA PRO A 563 -24.45 -0.44 -31.27
C PRO A 563 -24.80 -0.10 -29.82
N GLN A 564 -24.99 -1.13 -28.97
CA GLN A 564 -25.35 -0.94 -27.55
C GLN A 564 -24.18 -0.43 -26.72
N MET A 565 -22.94 -0.67 -27.17
CA MET A 565 -21.71 -0.27 -26.50
C MET A 565 -21.33 1.20 -26.79
N VAL A 566 -21.93 1.80 -27.82
CA VAL A 566 -21.68 3.19 -28.24
C VAL A 566 -22.39 4.19 -27.33
N GLY A 567 -23.54 3.85 -26.76
CA GLY A 567 -24.40 4.79 -26.03
C GLY A 567 -23.67 5.58 -24.94
N TYR A 568 -23.12 4.88 -23.95
CA TYR A 568 -22.41 5.51 -22.83
C TYR A 568 -21.19 6.32 -23.28
N VAL A 569 -20.40 5.79 -24.21
CA VAL A 569 -19.21 6.47 -24.69
C VAL A 569 -19.55 7.71 -25.52
N LEU A 570 -20.66 7.67 -26.26
CA LEU A 570 -21.19 8.81 -27.00
C LEU A 570 -21.71 9.91 -26.06
N GLU A 571 -22.27 9.55 -24.91
CA GLU A 571 -22.65 10.53 -23.88
C GLU A 571 -21.44 11.34 -23.39
N TYR A 572 -20.25 10.71 -23.25
CA TYR A 572 -19.01 11.42 -22.94
C TYR A 572 -18.63 12.41 -24.04
N LEU A 573 -18.70 12.00 -25.31
CA LEU A 573 -18.41 12.88 -26.45
C LEU A 573 -19.38 14.06 -26.50
N VAL A 574 -20.69 13.81 -26.39
CA VAL A 574 -21.71 14.86 -26.42
C VAL A 574 -21.57 15.80 -25.23
N GLY A 575 -21.30 15.27 -24.03
CA GLY A 575 -21.05 16.07 -22.83
C GLY A 575 -19.82 16.97 -22.97
N TYR A 576 -18.71 16.41 -23.44
CA TYR A 576 -17.48 17.17 -23.72
C TYR A 576 -17.73 18.29 -24.73
N ALA A 577 -18.38 17.95 -25.84
CA ALA A 577 -18.57 18.86 -26.94
C ALA A 577 -19.54 20.00 -26.56
N LEU A 578 -20.62 19.69 -25.82
CA LEU A 578 -21.47 20.71 -25.20
C LEU A 578 -20.65 21.71 -24.38
N VAL A 579 -19.77 21.22 -23.51
CA VAL A 579 -18.96 22.08 -22.65
C VAL A 579 -17.95 22.87 -23.48
N ALA A 580 -17.30 22.26 -24.47
CA ALA A 580 -16.34 22.93 -25.36
C ALA A 580 -16.98 24.07 -26.18
N GLY A 581 -18.24 23.91 -26.59
CA GLY A 581 -19.02 24.95 -27.25
C GLY A 581 -19.41 26.10 -26.33
N LEU A 582 -19.55 25.85 -25.02
CA LEU A 582 -19.87 26.88 -24.02
C LEU A 582 -18.61 27.59 -23.49
N ASP A 583 -17.56 26.82 -23.23
CA ASP A 583 -16.29 27.25 -22.63
C ASP A 583 -15.19 26.19 -22.88
N LYS A 584 -14.26 26.52 -23.78
CA LYS A 584 -13.15 25.63 -24.16
C LYS A 584 -12.19 25.32 -23.01
N ASP A 585 -12.00 26.23 -22.07
CA ASP A 585 -11.06 26.01 -20.97
C ASP A 585 -11.69 25.14 -19.88
N LYS A 586 -13.00 25.31 -19.61
CA LYS A 586 -13.73 24.35 -18.77
C LYS A 586 -13.77 22.96 -19.39
N ALA A 587 -13.90 22.84 -20.71
CA ALA A 587 -13.90 21.54 -21.38
C ALA A 587 -12.58 20.77 -21.17
N LYS A 588 -11.42 21.47 -21.19
CA LYS A 588 -10.12 20.83 -20.94
C LYS A 588 -10.02 20.23 -19.53
N MET A 589 -10.63 20.88 -18.54
CA MET A 589 -10.61 20.47 -17.13
C MET A 589 -11.86 19.66 -16.73
N LEU A 590 -12.67 19.26 -17.71
CA LEU A 590 -13.97 18.65 -17.45
C LEU A 590 -13.81 17.27 -16.84
N LYS A 591 -14.44 17.06 -15.69
CA LYS A 591 -14.57 15.75 -15.05
C LYS A 591 -15.94 15.15 -15.32
N SER A 592 -16.08 13.87 -15.00
CA SER A 592 -17.36 13.18 -15.04
C SER A 592 -17.77 12.61 -13.70
N THR A 593 -19.08 12.49 -13.48
CA THR A 593 -19.65 11.79 -12.34
C THR A 593 -20.94 11.07 -12.75
N HIS A 594 -21.30 10.02 -12.03
CA HIS A 594 -22.54 9.28 -12.23
C HIS A 594 -23.42 9.30 -10.97
N GLY A 595 -24.74 9.38 -11.14
CA GLY A 595 -25.69 9.11 -10.06
C GLY A 595 -26.77 10.17 -9.83
N ASN A 596 -26.98 10.55 -8.56
CA ASN A 596 -28.19 11.27 -8.14
C ASN A 596 -28.19 12.73 -8.61
N LEU A 597 -29.11 13.08 -9.52
CA LEU A 597 -29.25 14.43 -10.08
C LEU A 597 -29.55 15.50 -9.02
N ALA A 598 -30.41 15.24 -8.03
CA ALA A 598 -30.70 16.24 -7.00
C ALA A 598 -29.46 16.59 -6.16
N ARG A 599 -28.61 15.60 -5.86
CA ARG A 599 -27.34 15.83 -5.15
C ARG A 599 -26.38 16.66 -6.00
N TYR A 600 -26.27 16.34 -7.29
CA TYR A 600 -25.43 17.10 -8.22
C TYR A 600 -25.90 18.55 -8.36
N LEU A 601 -27.21 18.80 -8.44
CA LEU A 601 -27.78 20.15 -8.52
C LEU A 601 -27.47 21.00 -7.28
N LYS A 602 -27.39 20.38 -6.10
CA LYS A 602 -26.98 21.04 -4.84
C LYS A 602 -25.48 21.31 -4.73
N SER A 603 -24.67 20.57 -5.48
CA SER A 603 -23.21 20.73 -5.45
C SER A 603 -22.81 22.10 -6.00
N SER A 604 -21.75 22.68 -5.45
CA SER A 604 -21.13 23.89 -5.98
C SER A 604 -20.21 23.62 -7.19
N GLU A 605 -19.95 22.35 -7.53
CA GLU A 605 -19.05 22.01 -8.63
C GLU A 605 -19.71 22.21 -10.01
N GLU A 606 -19.08 23.04 -10.84
CA GLU A 606 -19.49 23.37 -12.22
C GLU A 606 -18.52 22.81 -13.28
N ASP A 607 -17.41 22.18 -12.88
CA ASP A 607 -16.40 21.55 -13.73
C ASP A 607 -16.69 20.06 -13.99
N GLN A 608 -17.92 19.61 -13.72
CA GLN A 608 -18.32 18.21 -13.86
C GLN A 608 -19.58 18.07 -14.72
N ILE A 609 -19.56 17.12 -15.66
CA ILE A 609 -20.77 16.58 -16.28
C ILE A 609 -21.32 15.43 -15.44
N LEU A 610 -22.64 15.37 -15.31
CA LEU A 610 -23.35 14.29 -14.64
C LEU A 610 -23.97 13.34 -15.68
N PHE A 611 -23.74 12.05 -15.50
CA PHE A 611 -24.55 10.97 -16.07
C PHE A 611 -25.58 10.52 -15.03
N PRO A 612 -26.88 10.83 -15.18
CA PRO A 612 -27.88 10.54 -14.18
C PRO A 612 -28.10 9.04 -13.94
N ASP A 613 -28.67 8.68 -12.78
CA ASP A 613 -29.02 7.29 -12.46
C ASP A 613 -30.07 6.71 -13.42
N HIS A 614 -30.08 5.38 -13.53
CA HIS A 614 -30.96 4.65 -14.43
C HIS A 614 -32.43 5.11 -14.29
N CYS A 615 -33.12 5.24 -15.42
CA CYS A 615 -34.50 5.77 -15.55
C CYS A 615 -34.70 7.24 -15.17
N CYS A 616 -33.68 8.04 -14.83
CA CYS A 616 -33.89 9.46 -14.52
C CYS A 616 -34.56 10.21 -15.67
N GLY A 617 -34.19 9.90 -16.91
CA GLY A 617 -34.72 10.55 -18.11
C GLY A 617 -33.58 10.95 -19.02
N PRO A 618 -32.87 12.05 -18.72
CA PRO A 618 -31.78 12.55 -19.55
C PRO A 618 -30.52 11.68 -19.41
N ASP A 619 -29.68 11.70 -20.44
CA ASP A 619 -28.43 10.94 -20.48
C ASP A 619 -27.27 11.78 -19.93
N VAL A 620 -27.25 13.10 -20.21
CA VAL A 620 -26.20 14.02 -19.73
C VAL A 620 -26.82 15.27 -19.12
N VAL A 621 -26.28 15.72 -17.99
CA VAL A 621 -26.63 16.99 -17.36
C VAL A 621 -25.37 17.80 -17.04
N TYR A 622 -25.42 19.11 -17.34
CA TYR A 622 -24.31 20.03 -17.07
C TYR A 622 -24.80 21.36 -16.50
N LYS A 623 -24.10 21.90 -15.49
CA LYS A 623 -24.36 23.24 -14.93
C LYS A 623 -23.34 24.23 -15.47
N TYR A 624 -23.82 25.36 -15.95
CA TYR A 624 -22.96 26.46 -16.37
C TYR A 624 -23.68 27.80 -16.18
N GLN A 625 -23.08 28.68 -15.37
CA GLN A 625 -23.54 30.07 -15.18
C GLN A 625 -25.05 30.17 -14.84
N GLY A 626 -25.50 29.42 -13.84
CA GLY A 626 -26.91 29.41 -13.40
C GLY A 626 -27.89 28.75 -14.37
N THR A 627 -27.39 28.09 -15.42
CA THR A 627 -28.19 27.30 -16.37
C THR A 627 -27.86 25.82 -16.24
N VAL A 628 -28.89 24.97 -16.21
CA VAL A 628 -28.79 23.51 -16.27
C VAL A 628 -29.13 23.07 -17.68
N TYR A 629 -28.19 22.42 -18.33
CA TYR A 629 -28.32 21.79 -19.64
C TYR A 629 -28.73 20.34 -19.44
N ILE A 630 -29.87 19.95 -19.99
CA ILE A 630 -30.47 18.62 -19.87
C ILE A 630 -30.47 18.01 -21.27
N VAL A 631 -29.64 16.99 -21.48
CA VAL A 631 -29.36 16.44 -22.80
C VAL A 631 -29.85 14.99 -22.90
N GLN A 632 -30.58 14.70 -23.97
CA GLN A 632 -30.81 13.34 -24.43
C GLN A 632 -29.98 13.07 -25.67
N VAL A 633 -29.26 11.97 -25.68
CA VAL A 633 -28.51 11.45 -26.82
C VAL A 633 -29.34 10.38 -27.54
N LYS A 634 -29.42 10.51 -28.86
CA LYS A 634 -30.01 9.50 -29.76
C LYS A 634 -29.09 9.26 -30.94
N PHE A 635 -28.61 8.02 -31.01
CA PHE A 635 -27.82 7.49 -32.11
C PHE A 635 -28.57 6.32 -32.72
N VAL A 636 -29.25 6.57 -33.83
CA VAL A 636 -30.10 5.60 -34.52
C VAL A 636 -29.97 5.81 -36.01
N ASP A 637 -30.28 4.80 -36.79
CA ASP A 637 -30.33 4.98 -38.25
C ASP A 637 -31.50 5.87 -38.62
N GLU A 638 -32.71 5.32 -38.57
CA GLU A 638 -33.95 6.06 -38.72
C GLU A 638 -34.58 6.34 -37.36
N ILE A 639 -35.32 7.46 -37.27
CA ILE A 639 -36.09 7.79 -36.07
C ILE A 639 -37.53 8.16 -36.41
N THR A 640 -38.48 7.45 -35.79
CA THR A 640 -39.89 7.77 -35.95
C THR A 640 -40.23 9.10 -35.27
N LYS A 641 -41.35 9.72 -35.68
CA LYS A 641 -41.89 10.91 -35.01
C LYS A 641 -42.13 10.65 -33.52
N GLN A 642 -42.62 9.46 -33.16
CA GLN A 642 -42.93 9.11 -31.77
C GLN A 642 -41.67 8.94 -30.92
N GLU A 643 -40.61 8.30 -31.45
CA GLU A 643 -39.33 8.15 -30.74
C GLU A 643 -38.64 9.49 -30.50
N ARG A 644 -38.71 10.39 -31.50
CA ARG A 644 -38.23 11.77 -31.35
C ARG A 644 -38.99 12.52 -30.26
N LEU A 645 -40.32 12.42 -30.26
CA LEU A 645 -41.15 13.01 -29.21
C LEU A 645 -40.79 12.43 -27.83
N ASN A 646 -40.56 11.13 -27.75
CA ASN A 646 -40.13 10.46 -26.53
C ASN A 646 -38.76 10.95 -26.04
N ALA A 647 -37.80 11.18 -26.94
CA ALA A 647 -36.50 11.76 -26.61
C ALA A 647 -36.59 13.20 -26.10
N CYS A 648 -37.52 14.00 -26.65
CA CYS A 648 -37.79 15.31 -26.09
C CYS A 648 -38.47 15.21 -24.71
N HIS A 649 -39.32 14.21 -24.46
CA HIS A 649 -39.96 14.03 -23.15
C HIS A 649 -38.97 13.62 -22.06
N THR A 650 -37.90 12.91 -22.37
CA THR A 650 -36.90 12.51 -21.37
C THR A 650 -36.07 13.68 -20.86
N THR A 651 -36.03 14.81 -21.58
CA THR A 651 -35.40 16.05 -21.11
C THR A 651 -36.36 16.96 -20.32
N ASP A 652 -37.63 16.58 -20.19
CA ASP A 652 -38.62 17.33 -19.42
C ASP A 652 -38.53 16.96 -17.94
N PRO A 653 -38.16 17.89 -17.03
CA PRO A 653 -38.05 17.60 -15.60
C PRO A 653 -39.31 16.99 -14.98
N GLU A 654 -40.49 17.41 -15.45
CA GLU A 654 -41.78 16.91 -14.96
C GLU A 654 -42.00 15.43 -15.35
N ARG A 655 -41.21 14.90 -16.29
CA ARG A 655 -41.27 13.51 -16.76
C ARG A 655 -40.06 12.69 -16.33
N PHE A 656 -39.25 13.17 -15.38
CA PHE A 656 -38.15 12.36 -14.85
C PHE A 656 -38.68 11.16 -14.06
N TYR A 657 -38.09 9.97 -14.27
CA TYR A 657 -38.57 8.69 -13.76
C TYR A 657 -40.01 8.33 -14.17
N TRP A 658 -40.48 8.84 -15.31
CA TRP A 658 -41.82 8.58 -15.81
C TRP A 658 -41.95 7.17 -16.39
N ASN A 659 -42.91 6.40 -15.89
CA ASN A 659 -43.29 5.14 -16.47
C ASN A 659 -44.31 5.37 -17.59
N LYS A 660 -43.89 5.06 -18.82
CA LYS A 660 -44.73 5.22 -20.02
C LYS A 660 -45.99 4.34 -20.00
N LYS A 661 -45.94 3.17 -19.37
CA LYS A 661 -47.09 2.24 -19.28
C LYS A 661 -48.14 2.73 -18.28
N SER A 662 -47.71 3.19 -17.11
CA SER A 662 -48.64 3.69 -16.09
C SER A 662 -49.04 5.14 -16.29
N GLY A 663 -48.31 5.90 -17.11
CA GLY A 663 -48.56 7.33 -17.29
C GLY A 663 -48.29 8.14 -16.02
N SER A 664 -47.32 7.71 -15.20
CA SER A 664 -47.01 8.36 -13.92
C SER A 664 -45.53 8.20 -13.57
N VAL A 665 -45.04 9.02 -12.63
CA VAL A 665 -43.73 8.81 -12.01
C VAL A 665 -43.72 7.46 -11.29
N MET A 666 -42.63 6.72 -11.42
CA MET A 666 -42.44 5.46 -10.70
C MET A 666 -42.42 5.70 -9.18
N GLN A 667 -43.26 4.99 -8.43
CA GLN A 667 -43.45 5.21 -6.99
C GLN A 667 -42.13 5.16 -6.20
N ALA A 668 -41.26 4.20 -6.51
CA ALA A 668 -39.93 4.07 -5.89
C ALA A 668 -39.03 5.32 -6.04
N HIS A 669 -39.28 6.16 -7.06
CA HIS A 669 -38.46 7.34 -7.37
C HIS A 669 -39.18 8.67 -7.07
N LEU A 670 -40.39 8.65 -6.51
CA LEU A 670 -41.19 9.86 -6.28
C LEU A 670 -40.46 10.88 -5.38
N LYS A 671 -39.75 10.40 -4.35
CA LYS A 671 -38.94 11.26 -3.45
C LYS A 671 -37.78 11.91 -4.20
N LYS A 672 -37.08 11.16 -5.05
CA LYS A 672 -35.97 11.67 -5.90
C LYS A 672 -36.50 12.70 -6.90
N HIS A 673 -37.58 12.38 -7.61
CA HIS A 673 -38.25 13.26 -8.56
C HIS A 673 -38.63 14.61 -7.94
N LYS A 674 -39.34 14.59 -6.79
CA LYS A 674 -39.71 15.83 -6.07
C LYS A 674 -38.49 16.65 -5.64
N ALA A 675 -37.41 15.98 -5.21
CA ALA A 675 -36.18 16.67 -4.84
C ALA A 675 -35.55 17.36 -6.06
N ILE A 676 -35.46 16.69 -7.21
CA ILE A 676 -34.93 17.28 -8.45
C ILE A 676 -35.73 18.50 -8.86
N LEU A 677 -37.06 18.40 -8.90
CA LEU A 677 -37.93 19.54 -9.27
C LEU A 677 -37.74 20.73 -8.32
N LYS A 678 -37.55 20.47 -7.02
CA LYS A 678 -37.26 21.53 -6.05
C LYS A 678 -35.96 22.25 -6.37
N GLU A 679 -34.88 21.51 -6.64
CA GLU A 679 -33.57 22.11 -6.93
C GLU A 679 -33.57 22.84 -8.28
N LEU A 680 -34.21 22.28 -9.31
CA LEU A 680 -34.26 22.88 -10.65
C LEU A 680 -34.96 24.24 -10.69
N LYS A 681 -35.85 24.55 -9.74
CA LYS A 681 -36.47 25.90 -9.63
C LYS A 681 -35.45 27.01 -9.45
N MET A 682 -34.24 26.70 -8.99
CA MET A 682 -33.16 27.67 -8.80
C MET A 682 -32.36 27.95 -10.08
N PHE A 683 -32.63 27.22 -11.17
CA PHE A 683 -31.82 27.28 -12.39
C PHE A 683 -32.68 27.57 -13.62
N LYS A 684 -32.06 28.21 -14.62
CA LYS A 684 -32.62 28.20 -15.98
C LYS A 684 -32.41 26.82 -16.58
N CYS A 685 -33.42 26.24 -17.22
CA CYS A 685 -33.29 24.92 -17.84
C CYS A 685 -33.21 25.05 -19.36
N LYS A 686 -32.16 24.47 -19.97
CA LYS A 686 -32.04 24.28 -21.42
C LYS A 686 -32.17 22.81 -21.74
N ARG A 687 -33.09 22.48 -22.65
CA ARG A 687 -33.40 21.10 -23.06
C ARG A 687 -32.83 20.85 -24.44
N ILE A 688 -31.98 19.85 -24.57
CA ILE A 688 -31.26 19.53 -25.79
C ILE A 688 -31.49 18.07 -26.15
N VAL A 689 -31.79 17.80 -27.42
CA VAL A 689 -31.78 16.44 -27.97
C VAL A 689 -30.71 16.38 -29.05
N PHE A 690 -29.62 15.67 -28.75
CA PHE A 690 -28.62 15.31 -29.75
C PHE A 690 -29.14 14.13 -30.55
N LEU A 691 -29.25 14.30 -31.86
CA LEU A 691 -29.85 13.35 -32.77
C LEU A 691 -28.92 13.09 -33.95
N HIS A 692 -28.29 11.92 -33.93
CA HIS A 692 -27.52 11.40 -35.05
C HIS A 692 -28.35 10.34 -35.80
N THR A 693 -28.90 10.71 -36.97
CA THR A 693 -29.84 9.91 -37.76
C THR A 693 -29.76 10.26 -39.25
N SER A 694 -30.13 9.33 -40.13
CA SER A 694 -30.30 9.56 -41.57
C SER A 694 -31.63 10.25 -41.91
N THR A 695 -32.61 10.20 -40.99
CA THR A 695 -33.92 10.84 -41.19
C THR A 695 -33.80 12.37 -41.18
N THR A 696 -34.19 13.03 -42.28
CA THR A 696 -34.25 14.49 -42.35
C THR A 696 -35.20 15.04 -41.27
N PRO A 697 -34.70 15.80 -40.28
CA PRO A 697 -35.52 16.19 -39.13
C PRO A 697 -36.48 17.32 -39.54
N THR A 698 -37.78 17.03 -39.55
CA THR A 698 -38.81 17.94 -40.07
C THR A 698 -39.56 18.77 -39.03
N THR A 699 -39.28 18.63 -37.72
CA THR A 699 -39.90 19.47 -36.67
C THR A 699 -39.31 19.17 -35.28
N GLY A 700 -38.95 20.21 -34.51
CA GLY A 700 -38.62 20.15 -33.09
C GLY A 700 -39.85 20.41 -32.20
N MET A 701 -39.80 19.99 -30.93
CA MET A 701 -40.82 20.40 -29.95
C MET A 701 -40.51 21.81 -29.43
N LYS A 702 -41.56 22.60 -29.18
CA LYS A 702 -41.42 23.96 -28.63
C LYS A 702 -40.62 23.91 -27.32
N GLY A 703 -39.52 24.66 -27.25
CA GLY A 703 -38.66 24.74 -26.06
C GLY A 703 -37.62 23.62 -25.93
N VAL A 704 -37.40 22.82 -26.98
CA VAL A 704 -36.32 21.83 -27.05
C VAL A 704 -35.43 22.13 -28.25
N GLU A 705 -34.12 22.27 -28.00
CA GLU A 705 -33.11 22.45 -29.03
C GLU A 705 -32.74 21.09 -29.60
N ILE A 706 -32.82 20.94 -30.93
CA ILE A 706 -32.41 19.71 -31.61
C ILE A 706 -31.02 19.96 -32.19
N VAL A 707 -30.06 19.10 -31.88
CA VAL A 707 -28.70 19.16 -32.42
C VAL A 707 -28.51 17.97 -33.35
N ASN A 708 -28.14 18.21 -34.60
CA ASN A 708 -27.96 17.18 -35.64
C ASN A 708 -26.95 17.65 -36.71
N GLN A 709 -26.66 16.77 -37.67
CA GLN A 709 -25.70 17.02 -38.74
C GLN A 709 -26.06 18.22 -39.66
N ALA A 710 -27.33 18.58 -39.79
CA ALA A 710 -27.75 19.73 -40.61
C ALA A 710 -27.55 21.06 -39.86
N LEU A 711 -27.77 21.07 -38.55
CA LEU A 711 -27.60 22.25 -37.69
C LEU A 711 -26.13 22.47 -37.29
N ARG A 712 -25.24 21.51 -37.56
CA ARG A 712 -23.77 21.57 -37.45
C ARG A 712 -23.28 22.35 -36.22
N PRO A 713 -23.41 21.79 -35.01
CA PRO A 713 -22.82 22.44 -33.85
C PRO A 713 -21.30 22.58 -34.03
N ASP A 714 -20.76 23.77 -33.74
CA ASP A 714 -19.34 24.12 -33.86
C ASP A 714 -18.40 23.25 -32.99
N PHE A 715 -18.96 22.41 -32.11
CA PHE A 715 -18.20 21.60 -31.15
C PHE A 715 -17.92 20.16 -31.60
N PHE A 716 -18.50 19.69 -32.71
CA PHE A 716 -18.12 18.43 -33.34
C PHE A 716 -17.54 18.76 -34.72
N ASP A 717 -16.26 18.48 -34.93
CA ASP A 717 -15.60 18.68 -36.23
C ASP A 717 -16.16 17.70 -37.29
N ASP A 718 -15.88 18.02 -38.57
CA ASP A 718 -16.35 17.21 -39.69
C ASP A 718 -15.79 15.78 -39.65
N ASP A 719 -14.62 15.58 -39.03
CA ASP A 719 -13.98 14.27 -38.87
C ASP A 719 -14.75 13.37 -37.90
N VAL A 720 -15.19 13.90 -36.75
CA VAL A 720 -16.01 13.15 -35.79
C VAL A 720 -17.40 12.85 -36.36
N TRP A 721 -18.04 13.80 -37.06
CA TRP A 721 -19.29 13.52 -37.76
C TRP A 721 -19.11 12.45 -38.84
N GLY A 722 -18.00 12.50 -39.60
CA GLY A 722 -17.63 11.47 -40.58
C GLY A 722 -17.50 10.10 -39.93
N MET A 723 -16.77 10.00 -38.82
CA MET A 723 -16.64 8.78 -38.04
C MET A 723 -17.99 8.23 -37.56
N LEU A 724 -18.84 9.09 -36.99
CA LEU A 724 -20.17 8.69 -36.51
C LEU A 724 -21.08 8.22 -37.66
N ASN A 725 -20.94 8.79 -38.86
CA ASN A 725 -21.62 8.31 -40.07
C ASN A 725 -21.14 6.93 -40.48
N THR A 726 -19.82 6.70 -40.55
CA THR A 726 -19.23 5.39 -40.86
C THR A 726 -19.68 4.33 -39.86
N LEU A 727 -19.73 4.67 -38.57
CA LEU A 727 -20.22 3.76 -37.53
C LEU A 727 -21.69 3.37 -37.73
N ARG A 728 -22.53 4.36 -38.02
CA ARG A 728 -23.95 4.12 -38.30
C ARG A 728 -24.13 3.23 -39.53
N GLN A 729 -23.40 3.48 -40.61
CA GLN A 729 -23.42 2.68 -41.84
C GLN A 729 -22.97 1.24 -41.59
N GLY A 730 -21.84 1.05 -40.88
CA GLY A 730 -21.34 -0.28 -40.53
C GLY A 730 -22.29 -1.08 -39.61
N PHE A 731 -23.20 -0.43 -38.89
CA PHE A 731 -24.29 -1.11 -38.18
C PHE A 731 -25.44 -1.53 -39.10
N GLN A 732 -25.72 -0.75 -40.15
CA GLN A 732 -26.74 -1.11 -41.14
C GLN A 732 -26.32 -2.35 -41.95
N GLU A 733 -25.09 -2.38 -42.44
CA GLU A 733 -24.55 -3.49 -43.24
C GLU A 733 -24.68 -4.83 -42.49
N ARG A 734 -24.27 -4.87 -41.22
CA ARG A 734 -24.38 -6.08 -40.38
C ARG A 734 -25.81 -6.46 -40.02
N LYS A 735 -26.72 -5.49 -39.94
CA LYS A 735 -28.15 -5.77 -39.72
C LYS A 735 -28.73 -6.46 -40.95
N SER A 736 -28.33 -6.04 -42.15
CA SER A 736 -28.68 -6.68 -43.41
C SER A 736 -28.10 -8.09 -43.52
N ASP A 737 -26.84 -8.29 -43.12
CA ASP A 737 -26.18 -9.62 -43.13
C ASP A 737 -26.84 -10.61 -42.15
N ARG A 738 -27.26 -10.15 -40.95
CA ARG A 738 -28.00 -11.00 -40.00
C ARG A 738 -29.38 -11.41 -40.53
N VAL A 739 -30.09 -10.50 -41.19
CA VAL A 739 -31.40 -10.78 -41.79
C VAL A 739 -31.27 -11.77 -42.95
N LEU A 740 -30.18 -11.72 -43.72
CA LEU A 740 -29.88 -12.70 -44.76
C LEU A 740 -29.52 -14.07 -44.17
N SER A 741 -28.75 -14.14 -43.09
CA SER A 741 -28.38 -15.40 -42.42
C SER A 741 -29.52 -16.08 -41.65
N GLU A 742 -30.59 -15.35 -41.31
CA GLU A 742 -31.81 -15.91 -40.68
C GLU A 742 -32.89 -16.28 -41.71
N GLN A 743 -32.65 -16.00 -43.00
CA GLN A 743 -33.51 -16.35 -44.13
C GLN A 743 -32.96 -17.53 -44.97
N GLU A 744 -31.73 -17.98 -44.69
CA GLU A 744 -31.17 -19.28 -45.09
C GLU A 744 -31.35 -20.31 -43.98
#